data_AF-A0A2B8BNT5-F1
#
_entry.id   AF-A0A2B8BNT5-F1
#
_cell.length_a   1.000
_cell.length_b   1.000
_cell.length_c   1.000
_cell.angle_alpha   90.00
_cell.angle_beta   90.00
_cell.angle_gamma   90.00
#
_symmetry.space_group_name_H-M   'P 1'
#
loop_
_entity.id
_entity.type
_entity.pdbx_description
1 polymer ?
#
loop_
_entity_poly.entity_id
_entity_poly.type
_entity_poly.pdbx_seq_one_letter_code
_entity_poly.pdbx_strand_id
1 'polypeptide(L)'
;MTDASFLQVRTDAEAGRPWHAMEGLQRILQRDPGNTDAVELSKTVLTDIFAKGSDAYRHGRLEVAVWCFVLLAEYGAPRDTFRTNCEAMISMILQRATEDANAGRTGDARRACRLLLVLDPAIAQAHLLVGQFERGADGDGAVAAMSIARGLLLAPGTAHAGQLRDIAMPAGIRALAEWLGRDRPAAPLLRALGRLCPPGQAEALTRCRGMAFQAEAWQGAGRTEARRQAAAAAMHWLGDLQQERQGYRDALEAHSRGFDLWNSPAGLERKAQAQQYLVIEELLESLKGFAYAYVYDMDRQASARASFDSLSATMERLLEAPGIDSWTRTQRWTTLLGMRSLVGYAAALGRNPTLPLSGNPFAEDAATEDMAAKDMAGGPAVPAEPASRRVFDCCTFFNEAEILEVRLAELYDVVERFVVVEASHTHSGEPKALTFGDHRERFRPYMDKIRYVVVDELVGSFSWQREAYQRDAILRGLDGCRDDDMVIVSDVDEILRREVVERLRGGGPAFDTVFTTELDLFFYRLNYRFSRDWRAAGAAPFRFIRQTGPNAVRYLAKQNIGHLIRDAGWHFSWMGDVSRFAAKLNAYAHQEHAQSFGEGNMADVASFLDGGGTLPEGAPGARGGYEVVPLDRHPRLVRDNLDRFRETGWIR
;
A
#
# COMPACT_ATOMS: atom_id res chain seq x y z
N MET A 1 25.51 -19.57 -97.07
CA MET A 1 25.11 -20.85 -96.48
C MET A 1 24.50 -20.53 -95.14
N THR A 2 23.24 -20.90 -94.90
CA THR A 2 22.60 -20.70 -93.59
C THR A 2 23.36 -21.46 -92.51
N ASP A 3 23.79 -20.75 -91.47
CA ASP A 3 24.46 -21.30 -90.29
C ASP A 3 23.59 -22.42 -89.67
N ALA A 4 24.16 -23.62 -89.50
CA ALA A 4 23.42 -24.79 -89.01
C ALA A 4 22.78 -24.53 -87.62
N SER A 5 23.39 -23.62 -86.84
CA SER A 5 22.86 -23.18 -85.55
C SER A 5 21.56 -22.36 -85.70
N PHE A 6 21.48 -21.48 -86.70
CA PHE A 6 20.28 -20.69 -86.98
C PHE A 6 19.13 -21.56 -87.51
N LEU A 7 19.45 -22.56 -88.34
CA LEU A 7 18.46 -23.51 -88.85
C LEU A 7 17.80 -24.33 -87.72
N GLN A 8 18.59 -24.77 -86.74
CA GLN A 8 18.08 -25.49 -85.57
C GLN A 8 17.17 -24.60 -84.71
N VAL A 9 17.58 -23.36 -84.47
CA VAL A 9 16.79 -22.38 -83.74
C VAL A 9 15.45 -22.08 -84.42
N ARG A 10 15.44 -21.93 -85.74
CA ARG A 10 14.21 -21.76 -86.52
C ARG A 10 13.31 -22.99 -86.43
N THR A 11 13.90 -24.19 -86.47
CA THR A 11 13.16 -25.45 -86.30
C THR A 11 12.53 -25.55 -84.91
N ASP A 12 13.23 -25.12 -83.86
CA ASP A 12 12.70 -25.09 -82.50
C ASP A 12 11.57 -24.06 -82.33
N ALA A 13 11.67 -22.90 -82.99
CA ALA A 13 10.61 -21.90 -83.02
C ALA A 13 9.36 -22.42 -83.74
N GLU A 14 9.52 -22.98 -84.94
CA GLU A 14 8.42 -23.56 -85.75
C GLU A 14 7.74 -24.75 -85.05
N ALA A 15 8.51 -25.55 -84.32
CA ALA A 15 7.99 -26.68 -83.55
C ALA A 15 7.36 -26.29 -82.20
N GLY A 16 7.19 -24.99 -81.93
CA GLY A 16 6.54 -24.50 -80.72
C GLY A 16 7.32 -24.79 -79.44
N ARG A 17 8.66 -24.82 -79.51
CA ARG A 17 9.58 -24.93 -78.36
C ARG A 17 10.22 -23.57 -78.04
N PRO A 18 9.46 -22.59 -77.52
CA PRO A 18 9.89 -21.21 -77.39
C PRO A 18 11.12 -21.03 -76.50
N TRP A 19 11.26 -21.84 -75.44
CA TRP A 19 12.43 -21.77 -74.56
C TRP A 19 13.74 -22.09 -75.30
N HIS A 20 13.78 -23.25 -75.98
CA HIS A 20 14.96 -23.69 -76.74
C HIS A 20 15.28 -22.74 -77.88
N ALA A 21 14.24 -22.22 -78.55
CA ALA A 21 14.39 -21.19 -79.57
C ALA A 21 15.02 -19.91 -78.99
N MET A 22 14.52 -19.38 -77.88
CA MET A 22 15.05 -18.15 -77.26
C MET A 22 16.47 -18.30 -76.73
N GLU A 23 16.80 -19.43 -76.12
CA GLU A 23 18.16 -19.70 -75.65
C GLU A 23 19.16 -19.78 -76.81
N GLY A 24 18.79 -20.47 -77.90
CA GLY A 24 19.60 -20.54 -79.10
C GLY A 24 19.74 -19.18 -79.81
N LEU A 25 18.66 -18.41 -79.91
CA LEU A 25 18.67 -17.03 -80.43
C LEU A 25 19.59 -16.13 -79.61
N GLN A 26 19.55 -16.23 -78.29
CA GLN A 26 20.40 -15.42 -77.42
C GLN A 26 21.89 -15.74 -77.64
N ARG A 27 22.25 -17.02 -77.78
CA ARG A 27 23.64 -17.42 -78.08
C ARG A 27 24.12 -16.91 -79.44
N ILE A 28 23.24 -16.90 -80.45
CA ILE A 28 23.55 -16.34 -81.78
C ILE A 28 23.74 -14.83 -81.68
N LEU A 29 22.81 -14.12 -81.06
CA LEU A 29 22.86 -12.66 -80.90
C LEU A 29 23.99 -12.17 -79.98
N GLN A 30 24.46 -13.00 -79.05
CA GLN A 30 25.66 -12.72 -78.26
C GLN A 30 26.95 -12.80 -79.10
N ARG A 31 26.99 -13.69 -80.09
CA ARG A 31 28.14 -13.86 -80.99
C ARG A 31 28.13 -12.87 -82.14
N ASP A 32 26.96 -12.60 -82.69
CA ASP A 32 26.72 -11.65 -83.78
C ASP A 32 25.45 -10.82 -83.49
N PRO A 33 25.60 -9.68 -82.78
CA PRO A 33 24.48 -8.81 -82.45
C PRO A 33 23.79 -8.17 -83.66
N GLY A 34 24.46 -8.14 -84.82
CA GLY A 34 23.96 -7.52 -86.05
C GLY A 34 23.14 -8.47 -86.93
N ASN A 35 22.96 -9.73 -86.51
CA ASN A 35 22.24 -10.74 -87.27
C ASN A 35 20.75 -10.40 -87.38
N THR A 36 20.35 -9.83 -88.52
CA THR A 36 18.99 -9.34 -88.76
C THR A 36 17.95 -10.44 -88.65
N ASP A 37 18.26 -11.64 -89.13
CA ASP A 37 17.34 -12.77 -89.17
C ASP A 37 17.08 -13.32 -87.76
N ALA A 38 18.11 -13.36 -86.90
CA ALA A 38 17.98 -13.72 -85.49
C ALA A 38 17.26 -12.65 -84.68
N VAL A 39 17.49 -11.37 -84.96
CA VAL A 39 16.74 -10.27 -84.34
C VAL A 39 15.27 -10.36 -84.72
N GLU A 40 14.94 -10.55 -85.99
CA GLU A 40 13.55 -10.66 -86.46
C GLU A 40 12.86 -11.90 -85.89
N LEU A 41 13.52 -13.06 -85.94
CA LEU A 41 12.98 -14.30 -85.38
C LEU A 41 12.76 -14.20 -83.87
N SER A 42 13.66 -13.53 -83.12
CA SER A 42 13.46 -13.29 -81.69
C SER A 42 12.23 -12.42 -81.39
N LYS A 43 11.98 -11.38 -82.20
CA LYS A 43 10.79 -10.53 -82.06
C LYS A 43 9.51 -11.32 -82.32
N THR A 44 9.53 -12.21 -83.32
CA THR A 44 8.40 -13.09 -83.65
C THR A 44 8.13 -14.07 -82.51
N VAL A 45 9.15 -14.79 -82.05
CA VAL A 45 9.02 -15.76 -80.93
C VAL A 45 8.54 -15.07 -79.65
N LEU A 46 9.09 -13.92 -79.29
CA LEU A 46 8.63 -13.14 -78.13
C LEU A 46 7.18 -12.64 -78.30
N THR A 47 6.78 -12.25 -79.51
CA THR A 47 5.41 -11.83 -79.79
C THR A 47 4.43 -13.01 -79.67
N ASP A 48 4.81 -14.19 -80.13
CA ASP A 48 4.01 -15.41 -80.00
C ASP A 48 3.89 -15.87 -78.54
N ILE A 49 4.98 -15.81 -77.77
CA ILE A 49 4.95 -16.09 -76.32
C ILE A 49 4.01 -15.10 -75.61
N PHE A 50 4.06 -13.81 -75.97
CA PHE A 50 3.18 -12.79 -75.40
C PHE A 50 1.71 -13.01 -75.75
N ALA A 51 1.41 -13.35 -77.02
CA ALA A 51 0.05 -13.67 -77.44
C ALA A 51 -0.48 -14.90 -76.70
N LYS A 52 0.32 -15.96 -76.57
CA LYS A 52 -0.02 -17.18 -75.84
C LYS A 52 -0.22 -16.93 -74.35
N GLY A 53 0.66 -16.16 -73.71
CA GLY A 53 0.54 -15.78 -72.30
C GLY A 53 -0.72 -14.96 -72.03
N SER A 54 -1.00 -13.97 -72.89
CA SER A 54 -2.19 -13.12 -72.79
C SER A 54 -3.49 -13.89 -73.05
N ASP A 55 -3.47 -14.86 -73.97
CA ASP A 55 -4.61 -15.76 -74.18
C ASP A 55 -4.86 -16.69 -72.99
N ALA A 56 -3.80 -17.29 -72.45
CA ALA A 56 -3.88 -18.12 -71.26
C ALA A 56 -4.42 -17.33 -70.06
N TYR A 57 -3.95 -16.09 -69.87
CA TYR A 57 -4.43 -15.16 -68.84
C TYR A 57 -5.93 -14.87 -68.98
N ARG A 58 -6.40 -14.49 -70.18
CA ARG A 58 -7.83 -14.20 -70.45
C ARG A 58 -8.75 -15.39 -70.16
N HIS A 59 -8.26 -16.60 -70.34
CA HIS A 59 -9.02 -17.84 -70.09
C HIS A 59 -8.78 -18.45 -68.69
N GLY A 60 -8.13 -17.71 -67.78
CA GLY A 60 -7.90 -18.17 -66.40
C GLY A 60 -6.90 -19.33 -66.26
N ARG A 61 -6.11 -19.62 -67.30
CA ARG A 61 -5.06 -20.66 -67.28
C ARG A 61 -3.76 -20.09 -66.69
N LEU A 62 -3.78 -19.81 -65.39
CA LEU A 62 -2.78 -18.99 -64.71
C LEU A 62 -1.38 -19.60 -64.70
N GLU A 63 -1.24 -20.91 -64.56
CA GLU A 63 0.08 -21.57 -64.63
C GLU A 63 0.75 -21.34 -65.98
N VAL A 64 0.00 -21.52 -67.08
CA VAL A 64 0.50 -21.33 -68.45
C VAL A 64 0.82 -19.85 -68.69
N ALA A 65 -0.01 -18.94 -68.19
CA ALA A 65 0.23 -17.50 -68.28
C ALA A 65 1.50 -17.08 -67.54
N VAL A 66 1.70 -17.55 -66.29
CA VAL A 66 2.90 -17.30 -65.49
C VAL A 66 4.14 -17.78 -66.22
N TRP A 67 4.16 -19.01 -66.73
CA TRP A 67 5.31 -19.54 -67.48
C TRP A 67 5.67 -18.68 -68.70
N CYS A 68 4.67 -18.24 -69.47
CA CYS A 68 4.91 -17.38 -70.64
C CYS A 68 5.45 -16.00 -70.22
N PHE A 69 4.92 -15.43 -69.14
CA PHE A 69 5.33 -14.10 -68.68
C PHE A 69 6.69 -14.08 -67.97
N VAL A 70 7.06 -15.16 -67.27
CA VAL A 70 8.42 -15.37 -66.75
C VAL A 70 9.42 -15.40 -67.90
N LEU A 71 9.13 -16.18 -68.95
CA LEU A 71 9.97 -16.27 -70.14
C LEU A 71 10.17 -14.90 -70.79
N LEU A 72 9.12 -14.09 -70.88
CA LEU A 72 9.19 -12.73 -71.43
C LEU A 72 10.01 -11.76 -70.56
N ALA A 73 9.93 -11.91 -69.24
CA ALA A 73 10.71 -11.11 -68.31
C ALA A 73 12.22 -11.42 -68.42
N GLU A 74 12.59 -12.70 -68.52
CA GLU A 74 13.98 -13.13 -68.62
C GLU A 74 14.67 -12.65 -69.90
N TYR A 75 13.96 -12.67 -71.04
CA TYR A 75 14.52 -12.27 -72.33
C TYR A 75 14.24 -10.81 -72.73
N GLY A 76 13.73 -10.00 -71.80
CA GLY A 76 13.78 -8.53 -71.90
C GLY A 76 12.81 -7.90 -72.90
N ALA A 77 11.53 -8.30 -72.93
CA ALA A 77 10.51 -7.66 -73.76
C ALA A 77 9.64 -6.65 -72.98
N PRO A 78 9.99 -5.34 -72.91
CA PRO A 78 9.13 -4.35 -72.27
C PRO A 78 8.05 -3.85 -73.25
N ARG A 79 6.81 -4.29 -73.03
CA ARG A 79 5.61 -3.61 -73.56
C ARG A 79 4.74 -3.20 -72.36
N ASP A 80 4.14 -2.01 -72.38
CA ASP A 80 3.29 -1.55 -71.25
C ASP A 80 2.16 -2.54 -70.95
N THR A 81 1.57 -3.13 -71.99
CA THR A 81 0.55 -4.17 -71.87
C THR A 81 1.03 -5.43 -71.13
N PHE A 82 2.31 -5.81 -71.27
CA PHE A 82 2.90 -6.92 -70.53
C PHE A 82 2.96 -6.61 -69.04
N ARG A 83 3.41 -5.40 -68.67
CA ARG A 83 3.44 -4.97 -67.27
C ARG A 83 2.05 -4.96 -66.64
N THR A 84 1.07 -4.36 -67.34
CA THR A 84 -0.33 -4.33 -66.89
C THR A 84 -0.93 -5.73 -66.73
N ASN A 85 -0.67 -6.64 -67.67
CA ASN A 85 -1.15 -8.03 -67.56
C ASN A 85 -0.51 -8.76 -66.38
N CYS A 86 0.79 -8.57 -66.13
CA CYS A 86 1.47 -9.13 -64.97
C CYS A 86 0.93 -8.58 -63.65
N GLU A 87 0.73 -7.26 -63.52
CA GLU A 87 0.17 -6.63 -62.32
C GLU A 87 -1.26 -7.11 -62.01
N ALA A 88 -2.10 -7.20 -63.05
CA ALA A 88 -3.47 -7.69 -62.91
C ALA A 88 -3.50 -9.18 -62.52
N MET A 89 -2.62 -9.99 -63.12
CA MET A 89 -2.48 -11.40 -62.78
C MET A 89 -1.97 -11.60 -61.35
N ILE A 90 -0.99 -10.81 -60.90
CA ILE A 90 -0.50 -10.83 -59.51
C ILE A 90 -1.63 -10.55 -58.54
N SER A 91 -2.40 -9.49 -58.80
CA SER A 91 -3.54 -9.08 -57.95
C SER A 91 -4.59 -10.18 -57.85
N MET A 92 -4.94 -10.79 -58.98
CA MET A 92 -5.92 -11.88 -59.04
C MET A 92 -5.45 -13.13 -58.29
N ILE A 93 -4.18 -13.55 -58.46
CA ILE A 93 -3.65 -14.73 -57.76
C ILE A 93 -3.54 -14.46 -56.24
N LEU A 94 -3.15 -13.25 -55.82
CA LEU A 94 -3.11 -12.87 -54.40
C LEU A 94 -4.49 -12.89 -53.75
N GLN A 95 -5.48 -12.32 -54.43
CA GLN A 95 -6.87 -12.35 -53.99
C GLN A 95 -7.34 -13.80 -53.85
N ARG A 96 -7.12 -14.63 -54.88
CA ARG A 96 -7.50 -16.04 -54.86
C ARG A 96 -6.82 -16.82 -53.74
N ALA A 97 -5.52 -16.58 -53.51
CA ALA A 97 -4.78 -17.23 -52.43
C ALA A 97 -5.36 -16.88 -51.06
N THR A 98 -5.84 -15.65 -50.87
CA THR A 98 -6.48 -15.19 -49.63
C THR A 98 -7.86 -15.81 -49.47
N GLU A 99 -8.66 -15.88 -50.53
CA GLU A 99 -9.97 -16.55 -50.53
C GLU A 99 -9.85 -18.05 -50.22
N ASP A 100 -8.91 -18.74 -50.88
CA ASP A 100 -8.65 -20.16 -50.63
C ASP A 100 -8.16 -20.40 -49.21
N ALA A 101 -7.32 -19.52 -48.67
CA ALA A 101 -6.88 -19.57 -47.28
C ALA A 101 -8.04 -19.39 -46.28
N ASN A 102 -8.90 -18.39 -46.49
CA ASN A 102 -10.08 -18.14 -45.66
C ASN A 102 -11.08 -19.30 -45.71
N ALA A 103 -11.12 -20.03 -46.83
CA ALA A 103 -11.95 -21.22 -47.01
C ALA A 103 -11.26 -22.52 -46.55
N GLY A 104 -10.08 -22.46 -45.92
CA GLY A 104 -9.35 -23.62 -45.40
C GLY A 104 -8.61 -24.46 -46.44
N ARG A 105 -8.59 -24.06 -47.73
CA ARG A 105 -7.87 -24.73 -48.82
C ARG A 105 -6.40 -24.30 -48.87
N THR A 106 -5.67 -24.58 -47.79
CA THR A 106 -4.28 -24.13 -47.60
C THR A 106 -3.31 -24.67 -48.65
N GLY A 107 -3.55 -25.87 -49.21
CA GLY A 107 -2.75 -26.45 -50.28
C GLY A 107 -2.80 -25.64 -51.58
N ASP A 108 -3.99 -25.16 -51.95
CA ASP A 108 -4.22 -24.37 -53.16
C ASP A 108 -3.69 -22.95 -52.99
N ALA A 109 -3.93 -22.33 -51.82
CA ALA A 109 -3.38 -21.02 -51.47
C ALA A 109 -1.84 -21.01 -51.49
N ARG A 110 -1.21 -22.08 -51.00
CA ARG A 110 0.24 -22.28 -51.04
C ARG A 110 0.74 -22.37 -52.49
N ARG A 111 0.07 -23.15 -53.34
CA ARG A 111 0.43 -23.29 -54.76
C ARG A 111 0.33 -21.95 -55.49
N ALA A 112 -0.75 -21.20 -55.27
CA ALA A 112 -0.95 -19.87 -55.82
C ALA A 112 0.17 -18.90 -55.43
N CYS A 113 0.55 -18.85 -54.15
CA CYS A 113 1.65 -17.97 -53.72
C CYS A 113 3.00 -18.38 -54.29
N ARG A 114 3.26 -19.68 -54.49
CA ARG A 114 4.50 -20.14 -55.15
C ARG A 114 4.57 -19.69 -56.61
N LEU A 115 3.46 -19.75 -57.34
CA LEU A 115 3.39 -19.23 -58.72
C LEU A 115 3.71 -17.73 -58.79
N LEU A 116 3.25 -16.95 -57.81
CA LEU A 116 3.59 -15.53 -57.70
C LEU A 116 5.09 -15.31 -57.50
N LEU A 117 5.72 -16.09 -56.63
CA LEU A 117 7.15 -15.95 -56.34
C LEU A 117 8.05 -16.40 -57.50
N VAL A 118 7.55 -17.28 -58.38
CA VAL A 118 8.21 -17.63 -59.65
C VAL A 118 8.13 -16.46 -60.63
N LEU A 119 7.00 -15.75 -60.67
CA LEU A 119 6.81 -14.58 -61.52
C LEU A 119 7.63 -13.37 -61.06
N ASP A 120 7.59 -13.06 -59.77
CA ASP A 120 8.39 -12.00 -59.16
C ASP A 120 8.76 -12.37 -57.71
N PRO A 121 10.06 -12.63 -57.43
CA PRO A 121 10.52 -12.98 -56.10
C PRO A 121 10.49 -11.81 -55.09
N ALA A 122 10.22 -10.58 -55.54
CA ALA A 122 10.14 -9.38 -54.72
C ALA A 122 8.72 -9.07 -54.17
N ILE A 123 7.71 -9.92 -54.46
CA ILE A 123 6.35 -9.72 -53.95
C ILE A 123 6.31 -10.01 -52.43
N ALA A 124 6.36 -8.96 -51.62
CA ALA A 124 6.37 -9.06 -50.16
C ALA A 124 5.15 -9.81 -49.59
N GLN A 125 3.95 -9.52 -50.10
CA GLN A 125 2.70 -10.13 -49.61
C GLN A 125 2.67 -11.66 -49.82
N ALA A 126 3.21 -12.14 -50.94
CA ALA A 126 3.29 -13.57 -51.22
C ALA A 126 4.20 -14.28 -50.22
N HIS A 127 5.35 -13.69 -49.88
CA HIS A 127 6.25 -14.21 -48.83
C HIS A 127 5.58 -14.26 -47.44
N LEU A 128 4.83 -13.21 -47.06
CA LEU A 128 4.13 -13.17 -45.78
C LEU A 128 3.04 -14.25 -45.69
N LEU A 129 2.23 -14.41 -46.75
CA LEU A 129 1.17 -15.42 -46.83
C LEU A 129 1.74 -16.84 -46.81
N VAL A 130 2.77 -17.14 -47.62
CA VAL A 130 3.47 -18.44 -47.59
C VAL A 130 3.92 -18.75 -46.17
N GLY A 131 4.58 -17.79 -45.53
CA GLY A 131 5.10 -18.01 -44.19
C GLY A 131 4.01 -18.24 -43.13
N GLN A 132 2.87 -17.57 -43.26
CA GLN A 132 1.70 -17.82 -42.41
C GLN A 132 1.04 -19.19 -42.65
N PHE A 133 1.12 -19.75 -43.87
CA PHE A 133 0.56 -21.07 -44.18
C PHE A 133 1.48 -22.22 -43.73
N GLU A 134 2.78 -22.01 -43.73
CA GLU A 134 3.77 -23.03 -43.35
C GLU A 134 3.95 -23.17 -41.82
N ARG A 135 3.21 -22.42 -41.00
CA ARG A 135 3.28 -22.47 -39.53
C ARG A 135 2.51 -23.62 -38.87
N GLY A 136 1.66 -24.33 -39.63
CA GLY A 136 0.77 -25.38 -39.13
C GLY A 136 1.47 -26.71 -38.82
N ALA A 137 0.76 -27.68 -38.24
CA ALA A 137 1.30 -29.00 -37.89
C ALA A 137 1.88 -29.78 -39.08
N ASP A 138 1.31 -29.58 -40.27
CA ASP A 138 1.77 -30.16 -41.54
C ASP A 138 2.67 -29.21 -42.36
N GLY A 139 3.09 -28.09 -41.77
CA GLY A 139 3.88 -27.04 -42.42
C GLY A 139 5.38 -27.13 -42.13
N ASP A 140 6.19 -26.46 -42.94
CA ASP A 140 7.65 -26.39 -42.73
C ASP A 140 8.04 -25.12 -41.96
N GLY A 141 8.40 -25.28 -40.69
CA GLY A 141 8.80 -24.18 -39.81
C GLY A 141 10.00 -23.36 -40.30
N ALA A 142 10.91 -23.96 -41.09
CA ALA A 142 12.02 -23.24 -41.69
C ALA A 142 11.53 -22.35 -42.83
N VAL A 143 10.63 -22.86 -43.67
CA VAL A 143 10.00 -22.08 -44.74
C VAL A 143 9.15 -20.96 -44.16
N ALA A 144 8.44 -21.22 -43.06
CA ALA A 144 7.68 -20.19 -42.33
C ALA A 144 8.57 -19.02 -41.90
N ALA A 145 9.67 -19.32 -41.20
CA ALA A 145 10.61 -18.31 -40.72
C ALA A 145 11.30 -17.55 -41.86
N MET A 146 11.80 -18.27 -42.87
CA MET A 146 12.51 -17.65 -44.00
C MET A 146 11.60 -16.76 -44.84
N SER A 147 10.35 -17.20 -45.09
CA SER A 147 9.40 -16.42 -45.90
C SER A 147 8.91 -15.19 -45.14
N ILE A 148 8.56 -15.29 -43.85
CA ILE A 148 8.18 -14.11 -43.05
C ILE A 148 9.35 -13.13 -42.94
N ALA A 149 10.58 -13.62 -42.70
CA ALA A 149 11.76 -12.75 -42.65
C ALA A 149 12.01 -12.02 -43.98
N ARG A 150 11.77 -12.69 -45.11
CA ARG A 150 11.90 -12.08 -46.44
C ARG A 150 10.79 -11.07 -46.73
N GLY A 151 9.54 -11.40 -46.40
CA GLY A 151 8.39 -10.51 -46.58
C GLY A 151 8.52 -9.23 -45.76
N LEU A 152 8.91 -9.33 -44.49
CA LEU A 152 9.14 -8.17 -43.61
C LEU A 152 10.34 -7.32 -44.05
N LEU A 153 11.35 -7.92 -44.71
CA LEU A 153 12.45 -7.16 -45.31
C LEU A 153 11.97 -6.33 -46.50
N LEU A 154 11.12 -6.90 -47.35
CA LEU A 154 10.60 -6.23 -48.54
C LEU A 154 9.52 -5.19 -48.20
N ALA A 155 8.79 -5.38 -47.10
CA ALA A 155 7.75 -4.48 -46.62
C ALA A 155 7.88 -4.22 -45.09
N PRO A 156 8.82 -3.35 -44.66
CA PRO A 156 9.07 -3.11 -43.23
C PRO A 156 7.89 -2.44 -42.50
N GLY A 157 7.02 -1.71 -43.20
CA GLY A 157 5.83 -1.06 -42.66
C GLY A 157 4.60 -1.98 -42.51
N THR A 158 4.77 -3.30 -42.62
CA THR A 158 3.67 -4.27 -42.52
C THR A 158 2.93 -4.14 -41.18
N ALA A 159 1.62 -3.84 -41.25
CA ALA A 159 0.75 -3.90 -40.07
C ALA A 159 0.82 -5.33 -39.47
N HIS A 160 0.96 -5.43 -38.14
CA HIS A 160 1.13 -6.70 -37.42
C HIS A 160 2.50 -7.41 -37.58
N ALA A 161 3.55 -6.70 -38.00
CA ALA A 161 4.91 -7.27 -38.06
C ALA A 161 5.37 -7.94 -36.75
N GLY A 162 4.95 -7.42 -35.59
CA GLY A 162 5.22 -8.05 -34.28
C GLY A 162 4.60 -9.45 -34.15
N GLN A 163 3.30 -9.58 -34.47
CA GLN A 163 2.60 -10.88 -34.43
C GLN A 163 3.19 -11.89 -35.41
N LEU A 164 3.61 -11.43 -36.60
CA LEU A 164 4.29 -12.27 -37.59
C LEU A 164 5.63 -12.80 -37.07
N ARG A 165 6.45 -11.95 -36.44
CA ARG A 165 7.71 -12.38 -35.79
C ARG A 165 7.44 -13.38 -34.67
N ASP A 166 6.41 -13.12 -33.86
CA ASP A 166 6.03 -13.96 -32.72
C ASP A 166 5.64 -15.39 -33.11
N ILE A 167 5.04 -15.54 -34.28
CA ILE A 167 4.66 -16.83 -34.85
C ILE A 167 5.85 -17.50 -35.53
N ALA A 168 6.62 -16.75 -36.31
CA ALA A 168 7.71 -17.26 -37.13
C ALA A 168 8.89 -17.76 -36.28
N MET A 169 9.21 -17.06 -35.18
CA MET A 169 10.41 -17.32 -34.38
C MET A 169 10.38 -18.72 -33.74
N PRO A 170 9.33 -19.14 -33.00
CA PRO A 170 9.29 -20.46 -32.39
C PRO A 170 9.34 -21.60 -33.42
N ALA A 171 8.65 -21.43 -34.56
CA ALA A 171 8.62 -22.42 -35.62
C ALA A 171 9.99 -22.60 -36.28
N GLY A 172 10.68 -21.49 -36.55
CA GLY A 172 12.01 -21.52 -37.13
C GLY A 172 13.09 -22.05 -36.19
N ILE A 173 13.02 -21.78 -34.88
CA ILE A 173 13.97 -22.33 -33.90
C ILE A 173 13.82 -23.86 -33.79
N ARG A 174 12.57 -24.37 -33.78
CA ARG A 174 12.32 -25.83 -33.82
C ARG A 174 12.89 -26.46 -35.09
N ALA A 175 12.62 -25.85 -36.24
CA ALA A 175 13.13 -26.34 -37.52
C ALA A 175 14.69 -26.30 -37.58
N LEU A 176 15.31 -25.30 -36.96
CA LEU A 176 16.77 -25.20 -36.82
C LEU A 176 17.33 -26.37 -36.01
N ALA A 177 16.72 -26.70 -34.86
CA ALA A 177 17.15 -27.83 -34.05
C ALA A 177 17.03 -29.16 -34.83
N GLU A 178 15.95 -29.34 -35.59
CA GLU A 178 15.77 -30.50 -36.47
C GLU A 178 16.81 -30.57 -37.60
N TRP A 179 17.10 -29.44 -38.25
CA TRP A 179 18.09 -29.37 -39.33
C TRP A 179 19.49 -29.72 -38.84
N LEU A 180 19.89 -29.19 -37.68
CA LEU A 180 21.17 -29.50 -37.04
C LEU A 180 21.28 -30.98 -36.66
N GLY A 181 20.18 -31.59 -36.21
CA GLY A 181 20.11 -33.02 -35.91
C GLY A 181 20.18 -33.94 -37.13
N ARG A 182 19.78 -33.45 -38.32
CA ARG A 182 19.67 -34.23 -39.57
C ARG A 182 20.77 -33.92 -40.60
N ASP A 183 21.86 -33.26 -40.21
CA ASP A 183 22.96 -32.87 -41.10
C ASP A 183 22.52 -31.98 -42.28
N ARG A 184 21.65 -31.01 -42.02
CA ARG A 184 21.25 -30.00 -43.02
C ARG A 184 21.96 -28.66 -42.79
N PRO A 185 22.28 -27.89 -43.86
CA PRO A 185 22.87 -26.56 -43.72
C PRO A 185 21.95 -25.58 -42.99
N ALA A 186 22.39 -25.04 -41.85
CA ALA A 186 21.62 -24.16 -40.96
C ALA A 186 21.78 -22.67 -41.27
N ALA A 187 22.84 -22.28 -41.99
CA ALA A 187 23.19 -20.88 -42.25
C ALA A 187 22.04 -20.01 -42.83
N PRO A 188 21.21 -20.47 -43.80
CA PRO A 188 20.10 -19.67 -44.33
C PRO A 188 19.01 -19.39 -43.29
N LEU A 189 18.68 -20.39 -42.48
CA LEU A 189 17.65 -20.29 -41.44
C LEU A 189 18.12 -19.42 -40.27
N LEU A 190 19.38 -19.55 -39.85
CA LEU A 190 20.00 -18.68 -38.84
C LEU A 190 19.95 -17.20 -39.27
N ARG A 191 20.19 -16.91 -40.56
CA ARG A 191 20.08 -15.54 -41.10
C ARG A 191 18.65 -15.02 -41.04
N ALA A 192 17.65 -15.86 -41.31
CA ALA A 192 16.24 -15.48 -41.22
C ALA A 192 15.83 -15.22 -39.76
N LEU A 193 16.18 -16.13 -38.84
CA LEU A 193 15.93 -15.98 -37.41
C LEU A 193 16.57 -14.71 -36.85
N GLY A 194 17.79 -14.36 -37.26
CA GLY A 194 18.42 -13.11 -36.86
C GLY A 194 17.68 -11.85 -37.30
N ARG A 195 16.92 -11.89 -38.40
CA ARG A 195 16.07 -10.77 -38.84
C ARG A 195 14.72 -10.71 -38.15
N LEU A 196 14.24 -11.85 -37.66
CA LEU A 196 13.00 -11.93 -36.89
C LEU A 196 13.21 -11.58 -35.41
N CYS A 197 14.46 -11.62 -34.94
CA CYS A 197 14.81 -11.44 -33.53
C CYS A 197 14.48 -10.01 -33.08
N PRO A 198 13.67 -9.84 -32.02
CA PRO A 198 13.42 -8.54 -31.43
C PRO A 198 14.72 -7.89 -30.91
N PRO A 199 14.81 -6.55 -30.91
CA PRO A 199 15.91 -5.85 -30.24
C PRO A 199 15.99 -6.27 -28.76
N GLY A 200 17.19 -6.64 -28.28
CA GLY A 200 17.42 -7.05 -26.89
C GLY A 200 17.65 -8.55 -26.65
N GLN A 201 17.28 -9.42 -27.60
CA GLN A 201 17.44 -10.89 -27.47
C GLN A 201 18.63 -11.46 -28.26
N ALA A 202 19.60 -10.61 -28.60
CA ALA A 202 20.71 -10.93 -29.50
C ALA A 202 21.74 -11.91 -28.91
N GLU A 203 21.86 -12.00 -27.58
CA GLU A 203 22.91 -12.79 -26.93
C GLU A 203 22.69 -14.31 -27.06
N ALA A 204 21.47 -14.79 -26.80
CA ALA A 204 21.12 -16.21 -26.95
C ALA A 204 21.21 -16.67 -28.42
N LEU A 205 20.76 -15.82 -29.35
CA LEU A 205 20.95 -16.02 -30.80
C LEU A 205 22.43 -16.11 -31.17
N THR A 206 23.28 -15.28 -30.57
CA THR A 206 24.73 -15.24 -30.85
C THR A 206 25.42 -16.51 -30.39
N ARG A 207 25.08 -17.02 -29.18
CA ARG A 207 25.57 -18.31 -28.67
C ARG A 207 25.17 -19.48 -29.57
N CYS A 208 23.89 -19.57 -29.92
CA CYS A 208 23.36 -20.62 -30.80
C CYS A 208 24.04 -20.59 -32.18
N ARG A 209 24.20 -19.40 -32.76
CA ARG A 209 24.88 -19.21 -34.05
C ARG A 209 26.34 -19.67 -34.01
N GLY A 210 27.07 -19.37 -32.93
CA GLY A 210 28.45 -19.84 -32.74
C GLY A 210 28.55 -21.36 -32.70
N MET A 211 27.70 -22.01 -31.91
CA MET A 211 27.67 -23.47 -31.78
C MET A 211 27.26 -24.16 -33.08
N ALA A 212 26.29 -23.60 -33.82
CA ALA A 212 25.87 -24.14 -35.10
C ALA A 212 27.00 -24.11 -36.15
N PHE A 213 27.73 -23.00 -36.26
CA PHE A 213 28.87 -22.92 -37.18
C PHE A 213 30.02 -23.85 -36.78
N GLN A 214 30.30 -23.98 -35.49
CA GLN A 214 31.31 -24.93 -35.00
C GLN A 214 30.91 -26.38 -35.32
N ALA A 215 29.63 -26.73 -35.16
CA ALA A 215 29.11 -28.06 -35.47
C ALA A 215 29.08 -28.37 -36.98
N GLU A 216 28.93 -27.35 -37.85
CA GLU A 216 29.02 -27.48 -39.30
C GLU A 216 30.48 -27.68 -39.78
N ALA A 217 31.43 -26.99 -39.16
CA ALA A 217 32.86 -27.05 -39.51
C ALA A 217 33.58 -28.31 -39.00
N TRP A 218 32.97 -29.07 -38.09
CA TRP A 218 33.60 -30.22 -37.44
C TRP A 218 33.76 -31.43 -38.37
N GLN A 219 34.98 -31.96 -38.50
CA GLN A 219 35.30 -33.19 -39.26
C GLN A 219 35.77 -34.32 -38.33
N GLY A 220 35.42 -35.58 -38.65
CA GLY A 220 35.87 -36.77 -37.90
C GLY A 220 34.96 -37.23 -36.74
N ALA A 221 35.51 -38.08 -35.86
CA ALA A 221 34.80 -38.61 -34.70
C ALA A 221 34.49 -37.50 -33.68
N GLY A 222 33.20 -37.23 -33.43
CA GLY A 222 32.72 -36.12 -32.58
C GLY A 222 31.70 -35.20 -33.26
N ARG A 223 31.59 -35.25 -34.60
CA ARG A 223 30.64 -34.45 -35.40
C ARG A 223 29.18 -34.62 -34.96
N THR A 224 28.77 -35.85 -34.64
CA THR A 224 27.40 -36.16 -34.18
C THR A 224 27.08 -35.52 -32.82
N GLU A 225 28.06 -35.51 -31.91
CA GLU A 225 27.87 -34.96 -30.56
C GLU A 225 27.82 -33.42 -30.58
N ALA A 226 28.74 -32.77 -31.33
CA ALA A 226 28.74 -31.32 -31.52
C ALA A 226 27.39 -30.81 -32.09
N ARG A 227 26.77 -31.58 -32.98
CA ARG A 227 25.45 -31.27 -33.56
C ARG A 227 24.29 -31.46 -32.59
N ARG A 228 24.34 -32.51 -31.78
CA ARG A 228 23.35 -32.71 -30.71
C ARG A 228 23.39 -31.55 -29.72
N GLN A 229 24.58 -31.09 -29.35
CA GLN A 229 24.77 -29.93 -28.48
C GLN A 229 24.25 -28.63 -29.13
N ALA A 230 24.51 -28.42 -30.42
CA ALA A 230 23.98 -27.26 -31.14
C ALA A 230 22.43 -27.27 -31.23
N ALA A 231 21.82 -28.44 -31.47
CA ALA A 231 20.37 -28.60 -31.48
C ALA A 231 19.74 -28.36 -30.09
N ALA A 232 20.38 -28.86 -29.02
CA ALA A 232 19.95 -28.60 -27.65
C ALA A 232 20.03 -27.10 -27.29
N ALA A 233 21.11 -26.42 -27.71
CA ALA A 233 21.26 -24.97 -27.51
C ALA A 233 20.15 -24.16 -28.22
N ALA A 234 19.73 -24.58 -29.42
CA ALA A 234 18.59 -23.98 -30.11
C ALA A 234 17.27 -24.16 -29.33
N MET A 235 17.02 -25.35 -28.77
CA MET A 235 15.83 -25.61 -27.96
C MET A 235 15.85 -24.87 -26.61
N HIS A 236 17.02 -24.71 -25.99
CA HIS A 236 17.18 -23.86 -24.80
C HIS A 236 16.83 -22.40 -25.10
N TRP A 237 17.30 -21.87 -26.24
CA TRP A 237 16.93 -20.53 -26.66
C TRP A 237 15.41 -20.35 -26.85
N LEU A 238 14.71 -21.37 -27.37
CA LEU A 238 13.25 -21.35 -27.44
C LEU A 238 12.59 -21.26 -26.05
N GLY A 239 13.13 -21.99 -25.07
CA GLY A 239 12.67 -21.95 -23.68
C GLY A 239 12.86 -20.56 -23.05
N ASP A 240 14.05 -19.98 -23.16
CA ASP A 240 14.37 -18.64 -22.64
C ASP A 240 13.43 -17.58 -23.24
N LEU A 241 13.21 -17.65 -24.56
CA LEU A 241 12.31 -16.75 -25.28
C LEU A 241 10.86 -16.83 -24.78
N GLN A 242 10.38 -18.02 -24.44
CA GLN A 242 9.02 -18.21 -23.93
C GLN A 242 8.86 -17.67 -22.51
N GLN A 243 9.87 -17.90 -21.66
CA GLN A 243 9.86 -17.43 -20.27
C GLN A 243 9.91 -15.90 -20.18
N GLU A 244 10.79 -15.25 -20.94
CA GLU A 244 10.89 -13.78 -20.97
C GLU A 244 9.55 -13.14 -21.40
N ARG A 245 8.90 -13.72 -22.41
CA ARG A 245 7.61 -13.23 -22.90
C ARG A 245 6.48 -13.42 -21.90
N GLN A 246 6.49 -14.49 -21.11
CA GLN A 246 5.53 -14.64 -20.03
C GLN A 246 5.73 -13.55 -18.97
N GLY A 247 6.97 -13.27 -18.58
CA GLY A 247 7.30 -12.18 -17.66
C GLY A 247 6.81 -10.81 -18.12
N TYR A 248 6.95 -10.48 -19.41
CA TYR A 248 6.39 -9.23 -19.96
C TYR A 248 4.86 -9.16 -19.89
N ARG A 249 4.15 -10.27 -20.13
CA ARG A 249 2.68 -10.28 -20.01
C ARG A 249 2.23 -10.10 -18.57
N ASP A 250 2.87 -10.80 -17.65
CA ASP A 250 2.55 -10.72 -16.22
C ASP A 250 2.79 -9.29 -15.71
N ALA A 251 3.88 -8.65 -16.15
CA ALA A 251 4.19 -7.26 -15.82
C ALA A 251 3.15 -6.28 -16.41
N LEU A 252 2.72 -6.47 -17.66
CA LEU A 252 1.69 -5.64 -18.29
C LEU A 252 0.34 -5.80 -17.59
N GLU A 253 -0.05 -7.03 -17.23
CA GLU A 253 -1.28 -7.30 -16.49
C GLU A 253 -1.23 -6.70 -15.07
N ALA A 254 -0.11 -6.81 -14.38
CA ALA A 254 0.10 -6.15 -13.09
C ALA A 254 0.01 -4.62 -13.21
N HIS A 255 0.59 -4.04 -14.25
CA HIS A 255 0.51 -2.60 -14.51
C HIS A 255 -0.93 -2.15 -14.78
N SER A 256 -1.67 -2.86 -15.64
CA SER A 256 -3.09 -2.55 -15.91
C SER A 256 -3.95 -2.66 -14.66
N ARG A 257 -3.77 -3.72 -13.85
CA ARG A 257 -4.47 -3.85 -12.56
C ARG A 257 -4.13 -2.72 -11.60
N GLY A 258 -2.86 -2.32 -11.55
CA GLY A 258 -2.42 -1.18 -10.75
C GLY A 258 -3.05 0.13 -11.22
N PHE A 259 -3.13 0.34 -12.54
CA PHE A 259 -3.75 1.52 -13.15
C PHE A 259 -5.27 1.58 -12.89
N ASP A 260 -5.97 0.45 -12.97
CA ASP A 260 -7.41 0.39 -12.70
C ASP A 260 -7.71 0.66 -11.22
N LEU A 261 -6.92 0.07 -10.31
CA LEU A 261 -7.04 0.34 -8.87
C LEU A 261 -6.82 1.83 -8.59
N TRP A 262 -5.81 2.44 -9.22
CA TRP A 262 -5.45 3.85 -9.04
C TRP A 262 -6.56 4.83 -9.45
N ASN A 263 -7.37 4.46 -10.45
CA ASN A 263 -8.46 5.28 -10.96
C ASN A 263 -9.86 4.87 -10.45
N SER A 264 -9.93 3.88 -9.56
CA SER A 264 -11.18 3.48 -8.92
C SER A 264 -11.59 4.45 -7.80
N PRO A 265 -12.88 4.54 -7.43
CA PRO A 265 -13.32 5.31 -6.26
C PRO A 265 -12.57 4.95 -4.97
N ALA A 266 -12.33 3.65 -4.74
CA ALA A 266 -11.58 3.17 -3.58
C ALA A 266 -10.09 3.59 -3.63
N GLY A 267 -9.48 3.62 -4.82
CA GLY A 267 -8.11 4.11 -5.01
C GLY A 267 -8.00 5.62 -4.79
N LEU A 268 -8.95 6.39 -5.30
CA LEU A 268 -9.04 7.84 -5.08
C LEU A 268 -9.29 8.17 -3.61
N GLU A 269 -10.14 7.41 -2.92
CA GLU A 269 -10.40 7.54 -1.48
C GLU A 269 -9.13 7.25 -0.66
N ARG A 270 -8.43 6.14 -0.94
CA ARG A 270 -7.15 5.82 -0.31
C ARG A 270 -6.08 6.90 -0.58
N LYS A 271 -6.07 7.50 -1.76
CA LYS A 271 -5.18 8.62 -2.09
C LYS A 271 -5.53 9.88 -1.32
N ALA A 272 -6.81 10.24 -1.25
CA ALA A 272 -7.28 11.38 -0.47
C ALA A 272 -6.92 11.19 1.01
N GLN A 273 -7.14 9.99 1.54
CA GLN A 273 -6.76 9.60 2.88
C GLN A 273 -5.24 9.69 3.11
N ALA A 274 -4.42 9.17 2.20
CA ALA A 274 -2.96 9.29 2.26
C ALA A 274 -2.48 10.75 2.22
N GLN A 275 -3.11 11.59 1.41
CA GLN A 275 -2.83 13.02 1.36
C GLN A 275 -3.23 13.74 2.65
N GLN A 276 -4.38 13.38 3.24
CA GLN A 276 -4.78 13.89 4.56
C GLN A 276 -3.75 13.52 5.63
N TYR A 277 -3.25 12.29 5.65
CA TYR A 277 -2.20 11.88 6.60
C TYR A 277 -0.91 12.69 6.43
N LEU A 278 -0.44 12.91 5.20
CA LEU A 278 0.76 13.73 4.96
C LEU A 278 0.59 15.17 5.48
N VAL A 279 -0.57 15.78 5.22
CA VAL A 279 -0.88 17.13 5.71
C VAL A 279 -0.97 17.16 7.24
N ILE A 280 -1.54 16.13 7.86
CA ILE A 280 -1.63 16.00 9.33
C ILE A 280 -0.24 16.00 9.97
N GLU A 281 0.72 15.25 9.43
CA GLU A 281 2.08 15.19 10.00
C GLU A 281 2.82 16.53 9.87
N GLU A 282 2.78 17.16 8.70
CA GLU A 282 3.42 18.46 8.48
C GLU A 282 2.81 19.57 9.37
N LEU A 283 1.48 19.54 9.51
CA LEU A 283 0.76 20.46 10.38
C LEU A 283 1.09 20.23 11.86
N LEU A 284 1.22 18.96 12.27
CA LEU A 284 1.58 18.60 13.64
C LEU A 284 2.99 19.09 13.99
N GLU A 285 3.97 18.94 13.11
CA GLU A 285 5.32 19.45 13.32
C GLU A 285 5.35 20.99 13.39
N SER A 286 4.59 21.65 12.53
CA SER A 286 4.42 23.11 12.59
C SER A 286 3.81 23.56 13.92
N LEU A 287 2.77 22.86 14.38
CA LEU A 287 2.12 23.13 15.67
C LEU A 287 3.09 23.00 16.84
N LYS A 288 3.90 21.93 16.88
CA LYS A 288 4.94 21.76 17.90
C LYS A 288 5.92 22.93 17.86
N GLY A 289 6.39 23.31 16.67
CA GLY A 289 7.31 24.44 16.49
C GLY A 289 6.77 25.74 17.08
N PHE A 290 5.53 26.13 16.72
CA PHE A 290 4.92 27.35 17.24
C PHE A 290 4.58 27.27 18.73
N ALA A 291 4.09 26.12 19.20
CA ALA A 291 3.80 25.91 20.63
C ALA A 291 5.06 26.11 21.47
N TYR A 292 6.16 25.45 21.12
CA TYR A 292 7.41 25.59 21.85
C TYR A 292 8.02 26.98 21.71
N ALA A 293 8.02 27.58 20.52
CA ALA A 293 8.51 28.95 20.35
C ALA A 293 7.80 29.92 21.30
N TYR A 294 6.47 29.83 21.41
CA TYR A 294 5.70 30.63 22.36
C TYR A 294 6.03 30.28 23.82
N VAL A 295 6.04 28.99 24.17
CA VAL A 295 6.27 28.52 25.55
C VAL A 295 7.65 28.92 26.10
N TYR A 296 8.69 28.94 25.25
CA TYR A 296 10.05 29.28 25.67
C TYR A 296 10.35 30.78 25.71
N ASP A 297 9.73 31.60 24.84
CA ASP A 297 9.96 33.05 24.78
C ASP A 297 8.65 33.81 24.47
N MET A 298 7.74 33.84 25.44
CA MET A 298 6.38 34.39 25.29
C MET A 298 6.37 35.87 24.84
N ASP A 299 7.30 36.67 25.35
CA ASP A 299 7.38 38.11 25.09
C ASP A 299 7.79 38.40 23.64
N ARG A 300 8.77 37.67 23.10
CA ARG A 300 9.25 37.87 21.72
C ARG A 300 8.47 37.10 20.68
N GLN A 301 7.77 36.04 21.08
CA GLN A 301 7.06 35.12 20.18
C GLN A 301 5.53 35.21 20.32
N ALA A 302 4.99 36.39 20.66
CA ALA A 302 3.53 36.59 20.72
C ALA A 302 2.82 36.25 19.38
N SER A 303 3.48 36.47 18.24
CA SER A 303 2.97 36.05 16.92
C SER A 303 2.90 34.54 16.75
N ALA A 304 3.81 33.78 17.38
CA ALA A 304 3.80 32.31 17.35
C ALA A 304 2.52 31.75 18.00
N ARG A 305 1.98 32.43 19.02
CA ARG A 305 0.70 32.05 19.63
C ARG A 305 -0.46 32.15 18.63
N ALA A 306 -0.56 33.25 17.90
CA ALA A 306 -1.62 33.43 16.90
C ALA A 306 -1.52 32.39 15.78
N SER A 307 -0.30 32.08 15.32
CA SER A 307 -0.05 30.99 14.36
C SER A 307 -0.45 29.63 14.92
N PHE A 308 -0.08 29.34 16.17
CA PHE A 308 -0.47 28.11 16.85
C PHE A 308 -2.00 27.97 16.91
N ASP A 309 -2.73 28.99 17.37
CA ASP A 309 -4.19 28.94 17.50
C ASP A 309 -4.88 28.69 16.14
N SER A 310 -4.43 29.38 15.08
CA SER A 310 -4.97 29.21 13.73
C SER A 310 -4.73 27.80 13.16
N LEU A 311 -3.49 27.31 13.28
CA LEU A 311 -3.13 25.96 12.84
C LEU A 311 -3.83 24.89 13.68
N SER A 312 -4.03 25.17 14.96
CA SER A 312 -4.66 24.25 15.91
C SER A 312 -6.13 24.05 15.57
N ALA A 313 -6.85 25.13 15.22
CA ALA A 313 -8.22 25.05 14.72
C ALA A 313 -8.31 24.33 13.36
N THR A 314 -7.27 24.43 12.54
CA THR A 314 -7.20 23.72 11.26
C THR A 314 -6.99 22.22 11.45
N MET A 315 -6.10 21.85 12.37
CA MET A 315 -5.84 20.46 12.75
C MET A 315 -7.09 19.79 13.32
N GLU A 316 -7.83 20.48 14.17
CA GLU A 316 -9.11 19.98 14.71
C GLU A 316 -10.10 19.64 13.59
N ARG A 317 -10.35 20.57 12.65
CA ARG A 317 -11.23 20.31 11.49
C ARG A 317 -10.75 19.15 10.61
N LEU A 318 -9.43 18.99 10.46
CA LEU A 318 -8.86 17.86 9.71
C LEU A 318 -9.08 16.52 10.43
N LEU A 319 -8.95 16.49 11.76
CA LEU A 319 -9.19 15.27 12.55
C LEU A 319 -10.68 14.89 12.65
N GLU A 320 -11.57 15.89 12.54
CA GLU A 320 -13.02 15.69 12.41
C GLU A 320 -13.45 15.18 11.02
N ALA A 321 -12.60 15.35 10.00
CA ALA A 321 -12.93 14.95 8.65
C ALA A 321 -13.14 13.42 8.54
N PRO A 322 -14.07 12.99 7.67
CA PRO A 322 -14.23 11.57 7.35
C PRO A 322 -12.96 11.04 6.65
N GLY A 323 -12.71 9.74 6.79
CA GLY A 323 -11.55 9.07 6.19
C GLY A 323 -10.34 8.93 7.11
N ILE A 324 -10.29 9.65 8.24
CA ILE A 324 -9.26 9.38 9.27
C ILE A 324 -9.69 8.19 10.12
N ASP A 325 -8.82 7.19 10.24
CA ASP A 325 -9.08 6.03 11.11
C ASP A 325 -9.08 6.43 12.61
N SER A 326 -9.76 5.64 13.45
CA SER A 326 -9.90 5.93 14.88
C SER A 326 -8.56 5.99 15.62
N TRP A 327 -7.59 5.15 15.26
CA TRP A 327 -6.29 5.08 15.92
C TRP A 327 -5.50 6.35 15.68
N THR A 328 -5.36 6.76 14.42
CA THR A 328 -4.67 8.00 14.06
C THR A 328 -5.38 9.21 14.65
N ARG A 329 -6.72 9.26 14.57
CA ARG A 329 -7.50 10.35 15.18
C ARG A 329 -7.19 10.47 16.66
N THR A 330 -7.29 9.37 17.42
CA THR A 330 -7.00 9.33 18.86
C THR A 330 -5.60 9.85 19.19
N GLN A 331 -4.57 9.35 18.51
CA GLN A 331 -3.18 9.73 18.79
C GLN A 331 -2.91 11.21 18.50
N ARG A 332 -3.37 11.69 17.34
CA ARG A 332 -3.12 13.06 16.88
C ARG A 332 -3.96 14.06 17.67
N TRP A 333 -5.18 13.70 18.05
CA TRP A 333 -6.01 14.48 18.95
C TRP A 333 -5.38 14.64 20.33
N THR A 334 -4.88 13.55 20.91
CA THR A 334 -4.18 13.57 22.20
C THR A 334 -2.98 14.51 22.17
N THR A 335 -2.21 14.47 21.07
CA THR A 335 -1.06 15.37 20.88
C THR A 335 -1.50 16.83 20.76
N LEU A 336 -2.56 17.10 19.97
CA LEU A 336 -3.13 18.44 19.81
C LEU A 336 -3.61 19.03 21.14
N LEU A 337 -4.42 18.28 21.89
CA LEU A 337 -4.91 18.72 23.21
C LEU A 337 -3.78 18.92 24.21
N GLY A 338 -2.77 18.06 24.15
CA GLY A 338 -1.55 18.23 24.92
C GLY A 338 -0.87 19.58 24.66
N MET A 339 -0.67 19.94 23.38
CA MET A 339 -0.06 21.22 23.03
C MET A 339 -0.96 22.41 23.40
N ARG A 340 -2.28 22.32 23.17
CA ARG A 340 -3.24 23.36 23.58
C ARG A 340 -3.20 23.60 25.08
N SER A 341 -3.12 22.51 25.86
CA SER A 341 -3.04 22.57 27.32
C SER A 341 -1.76 23.25 27.77
N LEU A 342 -0.61 22.89 27.17
CA LEU A 342 0.68 23.51 27.47
C LEU A 342 0.69 25.02 27.15
N VAL A 343 0.25 25.39 25.95
CA VAL A 343 0.20 26.79 25.48
C VAL A 343 -0.79 27.62 26.30
N GLY A 344 -1.97 27.08 26.58
CA GLY A 344 -2.98 27.70 27.44
C GLY A 344 -2.48 27.90 28.86
N TYR A 345 -1.82 26.89 29.43
CA TYR A 345 -1.24 26.97 30.76
C TYR A 345 -0.07 27.93 30.84
N ALA A 346 0.84 27.97 29.85
CA ALA A 346 1.90 28.97 29.79
C ALA A 346 1.32 30.40 29.79
N ALA A 347 0.25 30.65 29.02
CA ALA A 347 -0.45 31.92 29.02
C ALA A 347 -1.08 32.25 30.39
N ALA A 348 -1.75 31.28 31.02
CA ALA A 348 -2.36 31.43 32.33
C ALA A 348 -1.34 31.67 33.46
N LEU A 349 -0.17 31.04 33.34
CA LEU A 349 0.95 31.15 34.27
C LEU A 349 1.76 32.45 34.05
N GLY A 350 1.75 32.99 32.83
CA GLY A 350 2.54 34.16 32.44
C GLY A 350 4.05 33.88 32.34
N ARG A 351 4.45 32.61 32.23
CA ARG A 351 5.84 32.16 32.14
C ARG A 351 5.93 30.74 31.58
N ASN A 352 7.16 30.30 31.29
CA ASN A 352 7.42 28.92 30.86
C ASN A 352 7.08 27.90 31.97
N PRO A 353 6.10 27.00 31.76
CA PRO A 353 5.68 26.00 32.75
C PRO A 353 6.70 24.88 32.96
N THR A 354 7.73 24.73 32.11
CA THR A 354 8.80 23.73 32.30
C THR A 354 9.89 24.20 33.26
N LEU A 355 9.86 25.46 33.68
CA LEU A 355 10.82 26.08 34.60
C LEU A 355 10.07 26.51 35.89
N PRO A 356 9.92 25.62 36.90
CA PRO A 356 9.20 25.96 38.13
C PRO A 356 9.90 27.07 38.93
N LEU A 357 9.12 27.90 39.65
CA LEU A 357 9.63 29.01 40.46
C LEU A 357 10.40 28.57 41.71
N SER A 358 10.08 27.38 42.21
CA SER A 358 10.65 26.82 43.42
C SER A 358 10.72 25.29 43.33
N GLY A 359 11.43 24.68 44.28
CA GLY A 359 11.51 23.23 44.39
C GLY A 359 10.14 22.58 44.62
N ASN A 360 10.04 21.31 44.23
CA ASN A 360 8.85 20.50 44.43
C ASN A 360 8.64 20.24 45.94
N PRO A 361 7.52 20.67 46.55
CA PRO A 361 7.25 20.46 47.98
C PRO A 361 6.91 18.99 48.31
N PHE A 362 6.85 18.14 47.29
CA PHE A 362 6.68 16.69 47.38
C PHE A 362 7.96 15.90 47.05
N ALA A 363 9.08 16.57 46.80
CA ALA A 363 10.36 15.88 46.74
C ALA A 363 10.74 15.38 48.15
N GLU A 364 11.17 14.13 48.25
CA GLU A 364 11.92 13.65 49.41
C GLU A 364 13.30 14.33 49.37
N ASP A 365 13.74 14.95 50.46
CA ASP A 365 14.97 15.73 50.52
C ASP A 365 16.16 14.92 49.96
N ALA A 366 16.71 15.34 48.81
CA ALA A 366 17.98 14.85 48.29
C ALA A 366 19.16 15.46 49.08
N ALA A 367 19.10 15.39 50.41
CA ALA A 367 20.11 15.88 51.32
C ALA A 367 20.15 15.02 52.59
N THR A 368 20.78 13.85 52.49
CA THR A 368 21.74 13.32 53.49
C THR A 368 22.41 12.06 52.92
N GLU A 369 23.38 12.25 52.03
CA GLU A 369 24.52 11.32 51.95
C GLU A 369 25.53 11.74 53.03
N ASP A 370 25.21 11.49 54.31
CA ASP A 370 26.22 11.21 55.31
C ASP A 370 25.61 10.53 56.54
N MET A 371 26.44 9.74 57.21
CA MET A 371 26.12 8.53 57.97
C MET A 371 25.14 8.61 59.17
N ALA A 372 24.45 7.48 59.34
CA ALA A 372 24.16 6.75 60.58
C ALA A 372 23.23 7.36 61.66
N ALA A 373 22.29 6.50 62.07
CA ALA A 373 21.40 6.55 63.24
C ALA A 373 20.11 7.37 63.11
N LYS A 374 18.99 6.70 62.82
CA LYS A 374 18.01 6.31 63.84
C LYS A 374 16.76 5.63 63.25
N ASP A 375 16.45 4.47 63.80
CA ASP A 375 15.09 3.97 63.95
C ASP A 375 14.22 4.96 64.76
N MET A 376 12.90 4.83 64.56
CA MET A 376 11.77 5.44 65.28
C MET A 376 11.17 6.70 64.63
N ALA A 377 9.98 6.51 64.05
CA ALA A 377 8.84 7.43 64.00
C ALA A 377 9.17 8.92 63.75
N GLY A 378 9.04 9.35 62.49
CA GLY A 378 8.99 10.76 62.15
C GLY A 378 9.19 10.97 60.66
N GLY A 379 8.09 11.01 59.90
CA GLY A 379 8.15 11.58 58.55
C GLY A 379 8.65 13.03 58.61
N PRO A 380 9.38 13.51 57.59
CA PRO A 380 9.93 14.87 57.61
C PRO A 380 8.81 15.90 57.84
N ALA A 381 9.08 16.80 58.79
CA ALA A 381 8.13 17.79 59.26
C ALA A 381 7.79 18.79 58.15
N VAL A 382 6.50 18.89 57.85
CA VAL A 382 5.91 19.94 57.01
C VAL A 382 6.20 21.30 57.68
N PRO A 383 6.94 22.24 57.05
CA PRO A 383 6.89 23.63 57.47
C PRO A 383 5.63 24.24 56.83
N ALA A 384 4.49 24.07 57.46
CA ALA A 384 3.24 24.71 57.06
C ALA A 384 3.11 26.05 57.79
N GLU A 385 3.17 27.16 57.05
CA GLU A 385 2.27 28.25 57.42
C GLU A 385 0.85 27.67 57.51
N PRO A 386 0.03 28.06 58.51
CA PRO A 386 -1.25 27.41 58.75
C PRO A 386 -2.12 27.40 57.48
N ALA A 387 -2.50 26.20 57.06
CA ALA A 387 -3.23 25.90 55.83
C ALA A 387 -4.48 26.77 55.66
N SER A 388 -4.47 27.68 54.68
CA SER A 388 -5.59 28.56 54.35
C SER A 388 -6.39 28.13 53.11
N ARG A 389 -5.86 27.19 52.30
CA ARG A 389 -6.47 26.76 51.04
C ARG A 389 -7.37 25.55 51.21
N ARG A 390 -8.51 25.58 50.53
CA ARG A 390 -9.44 24.45 50.46
C ARG A 390 -9.06 23.57 49.28
N VAL A 391 -9.40 22.28 49.39
CA VAL A 391 -9.20 21.31 48.31
C VAL A 391 -10.56 20.81 47.85
N PHE A 392 -10.78 20.84 46.54
CA PHE A 392 -11.97 20.30 45.88
C PHE A 392 -11.57 19.05 45.10
N ASP A 393 -12.22 17.94 45.40
CA ASP A 393 -11.99 16.68 44.70
C ASP A 393 -13.02 16.49 43.59
N CYS A 394 -12.58 16.45 42.34
CA CYS A 394 -13.49 16.44 41.19
C CYS A 394 -13.24 15.23 40.31
N CYS A 395 -14.32 14.51 39.97
CA CYS A 395 -14.24 13.33 39.12
C CYS A 395 -15.38 13.20 38.12
N THR A 396 -15.07 12.57 36.99
CA THR A 396 -16.08 12.02 36.08
C THR A 396 -16.57 10.69 36.63
N PHE A 397 -17.88 10.44 36.53
CA PHE A 397 -18.55 9.26 37.06
C PHE A 397 -19.29 8.50 35.96
N PHE A 398 -19.30 7.17 36.05
CA PHE A 398 -19.97 6.28 35.10
C PHE A 398 -20.87 5.25 35.78
N ASN A 399 -20.33 4.14 36.30
CA ASN A 399 -21.10 3.08 36.97
C ASN A 399 -20.32 2.36 38.10
N GLU A 400 -19.17 2.88 38.50
CA GLU A 400 -18.35 2.30 39.57
C GLU A 400 -18.72 2.83 40.97
N ALA A 401 -19.95 2.57 41.42
CA ALA A 401 -20.48 3.09 42.68
C ALA A 401 -19.68 2.64 43.94
N GLU A 402 -19.13 1.42 43.92
CA GLU A 402 -18.26 0.92 44.98
C GLU A 402 -16.96 1.73 45.07
N ILE A 403 -16.35 2.08 43.93
CA ILE A 403 -15.13 2.89 43.88
C ILE A 403 -15.42 4.32 44.32
N LEU A 404 -16.55 4.90 43.91
CA LEU A 404 -16.95 6.22 44.38
C LEU A 404 -17.12 6.24 45.90
N GLU A 405 -17.73 5.21 46.50
CA GLU A 405 -17.84 5.11 47.96
C GLU A 405 -16.46 5.02 48.64
N VAL A 406 -15.53 4.24 48.10
CA VAL A 406 -14.15 4.15 48.61
C VAL A 406 -13.47 5.51 48.56
N ARG A 407 -13.60 6.23 47.43
CA ARG A 407 -13.05 7.58 47.25
C ARG A 407 -13.63 8.57 48.25
N LEU A 408 -14.96 8.59 48.39
CA LEU A 408 -15.67 9.48 49.30
C LEU A 408 -15.22 9.22 50.74
N ALA A 409 -15.18 7.95 51.17
CA ALA A 409 -14.75 7.57 52.51
C ALA A 409 -13.30 7.97 52.83
N GLU A 410 -12.39 7.80 51.87
CA GLU A 410 -10.97 8.11 52.05
C GLU A 410 -10.73 9.62 52.20
N LEU A 411 -11.44 10.43 51.41
CA LEU A 411 -11.15 11.85 51.26
C LEU A 411 -12.08 12.78 52.05
N TYR A 412 -13.17 12.26 52.63
CA TYR A 412 -14.25 13.05 53.23
C TYR A 412 -13.74 14.11 54.23
N ASP A 413 -12.81 13.74 55.11
CA ASP A 413 -12.29 14.64 56.14
C ASP A 413 -11.32 15.72 55.60
N VAL A 414 -10.76 15.49 54.42
CA VAL A 414 -9.61 16.27 53.92
C VAL A 414 -9.95 17.11 52.69
N VAL A 415 -11.19 17.05 52.21
CA VAL A 415 -11.70 17.91 51.13
C VAL A 415 -12.81 18.82 51.65
N GLU A 416 -12.95 19.97 50.98
CA GLU A 416 -14.08 20.87 51.18
C GLU A 416 -15.35 20.29 50.55
N ARG A 417 -15.22 19.75 49.33
CA ARG A 417 -16.33 19.29 48.52
C ARG A 417 -15.87 18.29 47.47
N PHE A 418 -16.77 17.37 47.14
CA PHE A 418 -16.69 16.49 45.99
C PHE A 418 -17.51 17.05 44.84
N VAL A 419 -16.93 17.15 43.64
CA VAL A 419 -17.67 17.43 42.41
C VAL A 419 -17.73 16.15 41.59
N VAL A 420 -18.93 15.58 41.48
CA VAL A 420 -19.15 14.31 40.78
C VAL A 420 -19.93 14.59 39.51
N VAL A 421 -19.33 14.32 38.35
CA VAL A 421 -19.91 14.66 37.04
C VAL A 421 -20.32 13.40 36.28
N GLU A 422 -21.62 13.21 36.06
CA GLU A 422 -22.17 12.11 35.27
C GLU A 422 -22.80 12.63 33.97
N ALA A 423 -22.61 11.92 32.85
CA ALA A 423 -23.22 12.23 31.57
C ALA A 423 -24.35 11.25 31.23
N SER A 424 -25.42 11.73 30.59
CA SER A 424 -26.52 10.90 30.08
C SER A 424 -26.21 10.19 28.77
N HIS A 425 -24.99 10.35 28.26
CA HIS A 425 -24.47 9.65 27.09
C HIS A 425 -23.07 9.10 27.40
N THR A 426 -22.72 7.97 26.80
CA THR A 426 -21.36 7.41 26.85
C THR A 426 -20.40 8.28 26.04
N HIS A 427 -19.08 8.07 26.20
CA HIS A 427 -18.11 8.70 25.30
C HIS A 427 -18.20 8.12 23.89
N SER A 428 -18.71 6.91 23.68
CA SER A 428 -19.07 6.42 22.34
C SER A 428 -20.23 7.21 21.71
N GLY A 429 -21.06 7.87 22.50
CA GLY A 429 -22.19 8.69 22.05
C GLY A 429 -23.56 8.03 22.24
N GLU A 430 -23.60 6.85 22.86
CA GLU A 430 -24.83 6.10 23.11
C GLU A 430 -25.56 6.65 24.34
N PRO A 431 -26.90 6.73 24.34
CA PRO A 431 -27.66 7.10 25.52
C PRO A 431 -27.40 6.15 26.70
N LYS A 432 -27.28 6.72 27.91
CA LYS A 432 -26.99 6.00 29.14
C LYS A 432 -27.87 6.50 30.29
N ALA A 433 -28.41 5.58 31.08
CA ALA A 433 -29.07 5.94 32.34
C ALA A 433 -28.08 6.56 33.34
N LEU A 434 -28.54 7.55 34.09
CA LEU A 434 -27.80 8.13 35.21
C LEU A 434 -27.91 7.17 36.40
N THR A 435 -26.77 6.70 36.91
CA THR A 435 -26.69 5.65 37.93
C THR A 435 -26.40 6.18 39.32
N PHE A 436 -25.93 7.43 39.46
CA PHE A 436 -25.61 8.01 40.77
C PHE A 436 -26.81 7.99 41.73
N GLY A 437 -28.00 8.28 41.20
CA GLY A 437 -29.25 8.30 41.96
C GLY A 437 -29.71 6.94 42.48
N ASP A 438 -29.29 5.84 41.86
CA ASP A 438 -29.67 4.48 42.26
C ASP A 438 -28.95 4.04 43.54
N HIS A 439 -27.91 4.78 43.94
CA HIS A 439 -27.05 4.47 45.08
C HIS A 439 -27.17 5.49 46.22
N ARG A 440 -28.30 6.21 46.31
CA ARG A 440 -28.55 7.23 47.35
C ARG A 440 -28.25 6.77 48.77
N GLU A 441 -28.64 5.55 49.15
CA GLU A 441 -28.37 5.04 50.50
C GLU A 441 -26.88 4.80 50.76
N ARG A 442 -26.13 4.35 49.75
CA ARG A 442 -24.69 4.15 49.83
C ARG A 442 -23.95 5.47 50.02
N PHE A 443 -24.39 6.52 49.32
CA PHE A 443 -23.74 7.83 49.36
C PHE A 443 -24.26 8.74 50.48
N ARG A 444 -25.36 8.36 51.15
CA ARG A 444 -26.02 9.13 52.21
C ARG A 444 -25.06 9.74 53.25
N PRO A 445 -24.00 9.04 53.73
CA PRO A 445 -23.07 9.62 54.71
C PRO A 445 -22.24 10.81 54.20
N TYR A 446 -22.14 11.00 52.88
CA TYR A 446 -21.23 11.97 52.24
C TYR A 446 -21.97 13.09 51.51
N MET A 447 -23.32 13.03 51.46
CA MET A 447 -24.15 13.89 50.61
C MET A 447 -24.05 15.38 50.91
N ASP A 448 -23.67 15.77 52.12
CA ASP A 448 -23.47 17.16 52.53
C ASP A 448 -22.28 17.82 51.81
N LYS A 449 -21.28 17.02 51.40
CA LYS A 449 -20.11 17.48 50.63
C LYS A 449 -20.19 17.14 49.14
N ILE A 450 -21.22 16.46 48.65
CA ILE A 450 -21.30 16.11 47.22
C ILE A 450 -22.06 17.18 46.43
N ARG A 451 -21.40 17.73 45.42
CA ARG A 451 -22.01 18.48 44.32
C ARG A 451 -22.09 17.59 43.09
N TYR A 452 -23.29 17.09 42.83
CA TYR A 452 -23.59 16.27 41.66
C TYR A 452 -23.91 17.16 40.46
N VAL A 453 -23.21 16.95 39.36
CA VAL A 453 -23.36 17.68 38.08
C VAL A 453 -23.77 16.67 37.00
N VAL A 454 -24.85 16.99 36.29
CA VAL A 454 -25.30 16.21 35.13
C VAL A 454 -24.91 16.94 33.85
N VAL A 455 -24.38 16.18 32.90
CA VAL A 455 -24.13 16.62 31.51
C VAL A 455 -25.13 15.90 30.62
N ASP A 456 -26.15 16.63 30.19
CA ASP A 456 -27.19 16.12 29.30
C ASP A 456 -26.92 16.43 27.84
N GLU A 457 -25.98 17.33 27.57
CA GLU A 457 -25.64 17.77 26.24
C GLU A 457 -24.70 16.80 25.54
N LEU A 458 -25.08 16.34 24.34
CA LEU A 458 -24.20 15.57 23.46
C LEU A 458 -23.33 16.53 22.63
N VAL A 459 -22.12 16.81 23.10
CA VAL A 459 -21.18 17.73 22.46
C VAL A 459 -19.98 16.99 21.87
N GLY A 460 -19.65 17.29 20.62
CA GLY A 460 -18.50 16.73 19.91
C GLY A 460 -18.87 15.64 18.89
N SER A 461 -18.10 15.57 17.81
CA SER A 461 -18.28 14.63 16.72
C SER A 461 -17.70 13.23 17.02
N PHE A 462 -16.75 13.12 17.95
CA PHE A 462 -16.15 11.85 18.37
C PHE A 462 -15.83 11.80 19.86
N SER A 463 -15.36 10.64 20.31
CA SER A 463 -15.35 10.24 21.72
C SER A 463 -14.53 11.11 22.66
N TRP A 464 -13.34 11.54 22.21
CA TRP A 464 -12.46 12.39 23.01
C TRP A 464 -13.01 13.81 23.25
N GLN A 465 -13.79 14.34 22.31
CA GLN A 465 -14.47 15.63 22.51
C GLN A 465 -15.55 15.52 23.58
N ARG A 466 -16.30 14.41 23.58
CA ARG A 466 -17.31 14.12 24.61
C ARG A 466 -16.70 13.94 26.00
N GLU A 467 -15.60 13.18 26.09
CA GLU A 467 -14.87 13.03 27.34
C GLU A 467 -14.33 14.37 27.86
N ALA A 468 -13.69 15.16 26.99
CA ALA A 468 -13.17 16.48 27.35
C ALA A 468 -14.29 17.40 27.85
N TYR A 469 -15.44 17.41 27.16
CA TYR A 469 -16.60 18.21 27.55
C TYR A 469 -17.19 17.80 28.88
N GLN A 470 -17.38 16.49 29.12
CA GLN A 470 -17.84 15.99 30.42
C GLN A 470 -16.89 16.42 31.53
N ARG A 471 -15.57 16.34 31.29
CA ARG A 471 -14.59 16.74 32.28
C ARG A 471 -14.58 18.25 32.52
N ASP A 472 -14.69 19.06 31.48
CA ASP A 472 -14.76 20.51 31.62
C ASP A 472 -16.02 20.98 32.35
N ALA A 473 -17.09 20.17 32.35
CA ALA A 473 -18.28 20.41 33.15
C ALA A 473 -18.05 20.34 34.68
N ILE A 474 -16.88 19.89 35.16
CA ILE A 474 -16.45 20.06 36.56
C ILE A 474 -16.57 21.52 37.01
N LEU A 475 -16.33 22.49 36.12
CA LEU A 475 -16.48 23.92 36.42
C LEU A 475 -17.89 24.28 36.93
N ARG A 476 -18.93 23.55 36.52
CA ARG A 476 -20.33 23.75 36.96
C ARG A 476 -20.55 23.39 38.43
N GLY A 477 -19.62 22.65 39.05
CA GLY A 477 -19.70 22.22 40.45
C GLY A 477 -18.78 23.00 41.41
N LEU A 478 -17.97 23.92 40.90
CA LEU A 478 -16.96 24.67 41.67
C LEU A 478 -17.49 26.01 42.21
N ASP A 479 -18.80 26.10 42.46
CA ASP A 479 -19.43 27.27 43.04
C ASP A 479 -18.80 27.64 44.40
N GLY A 480 -18.32 28.88 44.52
CA GLY A 480 -17.66 29.38 45.73
C GLY A 480 -16.20 28.94 45.92
N CYS A 481 -15.58 28.32 44.92
CA CYS A 481 -14.14 28.05 44.86
C CYS A 481 -13.37 29.38 44.64
N ARG A 482 -12.31 29.61 45.41
CA ARG A 482 -11.44 30.79 45.32
C ARG A 482 -10.30 30.52 44.36
N ASP A 483 -9.73 31.58 43.78
CA ASP A 483 -8.65 31.50 42.80
C ASP A 483 -7.42 30.70 43.27
N ASP A 484 -7.16 30.67 44.58
CA ASP A 484 -6.04 29.98 45.21
C ASP A 484 -6.40 28.59 45.78
N ASP A 485 -7.68 28.22 45.82
CA ASP A 485 -8.09 26.88 46.24
C ASP A 485 -7.56 25.83 45.25
N MET A 486 -7.21 24.66 45.76
CA MET A 486 -6.68 23.56 44.96
C MET A 486 -7.82 22.69 44.45
N VAL A 487 -7.79 22.36 43.17
CA VAL A 487 -8.80 21.50 42.54
C VAL A 487 -8.10 20.28 41.95
N ILE A 488 -8.51 19.10 42.40
CA ILE A 488 -8.09 17.81 41.86
C ILE A 488 -9.02 17.46 40.70
N VAL A 489 -8.45 17.11 39.55
CA VAL A 489 -9.16 16.65 38.37
C VAL A 489 -8.71 15.23 38.04
N SER A 490 -9.58 14.26 38.26
CA SER A 490 -9.30 12.85 37.99
C SER A 490 -10.54 12.11 37.48
N ASP A 491 -10.39 10.85 37.10
CA ASP A 491 -11.54 9.96 36.88
C ASP A 491 -11.92 9.28 38.20
N VAL A 492 -13.15 8.73 38.33
CA VAL A 492 -13.63 8.19 39.63
C VAL A 492 -12.70 7.12 40.21
N ASP A 493 -12.07 6.32 39.34
CA ASP A 493 -11.14 5.25 39.69
C ASP A 493 -9.73 5.71 40.07
N GLU A 494 -9.44 7.01 40.00
CA GLU A 494 -8.16 7.60 40.34
C GLU A 494 -8.26 8.35 41.70
N ILE A 495 -7.90 7.66 42.78
CA ILE A 495 -8.08 8.11 44.17
C ILE A 495 -6.71 8.49 44.76
N LEU A 496 -6.57 9.72 45.22
CA LEU A 496 -5.36 10.18 45.92
C LEU A 496 -5.34 9.69 47.38
N ARG A 497 -4.15 9.53 47.96
CA ARG A 497 -4.00 9.27 49.38
C ARG A 497 -4.41 10.49 50.21
N ARG A 498 -5.03 10.26 51.36
CA ARG A 498 -5.43 11.32 52.30
C ARG A 498 -4.30 12.31 52.60
N GLU A 499 -3.12 11.82 52.93
CA GLU A 499 -1.94 12.61 53.27
C GLU A 499 -1.43 13.50 52.12
N VAL A 500 -1.63 13.07 50.87
CA VAL A 500 -1.30 13.87 49.68
C VAL A 500 -2.27 15.03 49.57
N VAL A 501 -3.56 14.77 49.76
CA VAL A 501 -4.61 15.80 49.73
C VAL A 501 -4.45 16.81 50.87
N GLU A 502 -4.06 16.36 52.07
CA GLU A 502 -3.73 17.25 53.18
C GLU A 502 -2.54 18.17 52.85
N ARG A 503 -1.48 17.63 52.25
CA ARG A 503 -0.30 18.43 51.83
C ARG A 503 -0.61 19.41 50.71
N LEU A 504 -1.53 19.09 49.81
CA LEU A 504 -1.98 19.98 48.73
C LEU A 504 -2.64 21.28 49.23
N ARG A 505 -2.97 21.37 50.53
CA ARG A 505 -3.44 22.61 51.18
C ARG A 505 -2.35 23.66 51.39
N GLY A 506 -1.10 23.34 51.09
CA GLY A 506 0.03 24.25 51.19
C GLY A 506 -0.10 25.50 50.29
N GLY A 507 0.60 26.56 50.67
CA GLY A 507 0.58 27.86 50.00
C GLY A 507 1.96 28.31 49.50
N GLY A 508 1.98 29.44 48.80
CA GLY A 508 3.21 30.05 48.29
C GLY A 508 3.60 29.61 46.86
N PRO A 509 4.77 30.08 46.36
CA PRO A 509 5.18 29.87 44.96
C PRO A 509 5.30 28.40 44.54
N ALA A 510 5.62 27.50 45.48
CA ALA A 510 5.73 26.05 45.23
C ALA A 510 4.38 25.38 44.96
N PHE A 511 3.28 26.00 45.37
CA PHE A 511 1.93 25.52 45.14
C PHE A 511 1.22 26.27 44.01
N ASP A 512 1.94 27.17 43.36
CA ASP A 512 1.44 27.97 42.24
C ASP A 512 1.79 27.30 40.90
N THR A 513 1.43 26.03 40.80
CA THR A 513 1.66 25.17 39.63
C THR A 513 0.61 24.06 39.52
N VAL A 514 0.61 23.35 38.40
CA VAL A 514 0.01 22.01 38.29
C VAL A 514 0.86 21.00 39.07
N PHE A 515 0.17 20.06 39.71
CA PHE A 515 0.71 18.86 40.34
C PHE A 515 0.28 17.64 39.52
N THR A 516 1.26 16.83 39.11
CA THR A 516 1.04 15.55 38.45
C THR A 516 1.09 14.44 39.50
N THR A 517 0.05 13.62 39.61
CA THR A 517 0.05 12.50 40.57
C THR A 517 0.43 11.20 39.89
N GLU A 518 1.36 10.48 40.49
CA GLU A 518 1.73 9.11 40.12
C GLU A 518 0.96 8.12 41.01
N LEU A 519 0.05 7.35 40.40
CA LEU A 519 -0.82 6.41 41.10
C LEU A 519 -0.38 4.98 40.82
N ASP A 520 -0.41 4.13 41.87
CA ASP A 520 -0.26 2.69 41.74
C ASP A 520 -1.41 2.14 40.88
N LEU A 521 -1.08 1.40 39.81
CA LEU A 521 -2.08 0.91 38.86
C LEU A 521 -2.61 -0.47 39.26
N PHE A 522 -3.93 -0.59 39.39
CA PHE A 522 -4.62 -1.84 39.67
C PHE A 522 -5.70 -2.09 38.63
N PHE A 523 -5.62 -3.23 37.94
CA PHE A 523 -6.70 -3.66 37.05
C PHE A 523 -7.39 -4.91 37.56
N TYR A 524 -8.70 -4.98 37.32
CA TYR A 524 -9.56 -6.15 37.55
C TYR A 524 -9.82 -6.52 39.01
N ARG A 525 -8.80 -6.44 39.88
CA ARG A 525 -8.89 -6.70 41.33
C ARG A 525 -8.14 -5.62 42.10
N LEU A 526 -8.60 -5.34 43.31
CA LEU A 526 -7.96 -4.36 44.20
C LEU A 526 -6.54 -4.77 44.59
N ASN A 527 -6.21 -6.07 44.57
CA ASN A 527 -4.87 -6.58 44.91
C ASN A 527 -3.99 -6.91 43.69
N TYR A 528 -4.40 -6.61 42.45
CA TYR A 528 -3.61 -6.88 41.25
C TYR A 528 -2.86 -5.63 40.80
N ARG A 529 -1.64 -5.45 41.30
CA ARG A 529 -0.80 -4.28 40.98
C ARG A 529 -0.02 -4.52 39.71
N PHE A 530 -0.07 -3.58 38.77
CA PHE A 530 0.69 -3.63 37.53
C PHE A 530 2.02 -2.90 37.69
N SER A 531 3.05 -3.36 36.98
CA SER A 531 4.43 -2.84 37.09
C SER A 531 4.65 -1.43 36.52
N ARG A 532 3.58 -0.72 36.14
CA ARG A 532 3.63 0.63 35.59
C ARG A 532 2.79 1.56 36.46
N ASP A 533 3.27 2.77 36.62
CA ASP A 533 2.49 3.80 37.31
C ASP A 533 1.58 4.54 36.35
N TRP A 534 0.53 5.15 36.90
CA TRP A 534 -0.43 5.94 36.14
C TRP A 534 -0.31 7.42 36.47
N ARG A 535 -0.06 8.24 35.45
CA ARG A 535 0.09 9.70 35.55
C ARG A 535 -0.90 10.40 34.65
N ALA A 536 -2.08 10.66 35.19
CA ALA A 536 -3.10 11.41 34.47
C ALA A 536 -3.93 12.30 35.40
N ALA A 537 -4.15 11.88 36.64
CA ALA A 537 -4.77 12.74 37.64
C ALA A 537 -3.84 13.93 37.92
N GLY A 538 -4.44 15.11 38.07
CA GLY A 538 -3.69 16.32 38.32
C GLY A 538 -4.44 17.25 39.25
N ALA A 539 -3.71 18.11 39.95
CA ALA A 539 -4.27 19.14 40.79
C ALA A 539 -3.68 20.51 40.41
N ALA A 540 -4.50 21.56 40.43
CA ALA A 540 -4.02 22.91 40.17
C ALA A 540 -4.85 23.95 40.93
N PRO A 541 -4.28 25.13 41.25
CA PRO A 541 -5.05 26.28 41.70
C PRO A 541 -6.23 26.59 40.76
N PHE A 542 -7.40 26.87 41.33
CA PHE A 542 -8.64 27.09 40.57
C PHE A 542 -8.51 28.19 39.51
N ARG A 543 -7.70 29.23 39.77
CA ARG A 543 -7.42 30.28 38.77
C ARG A 543 -6.91 29.74 37.44
N PHE A 544 -6.09 28.68 37.45
CA PHE A 544 -5.60 28.05 36.23
C PHE A 544 -6.71 27.22 35.60
N ILE A 545 -7.41 26.40 36.40
CA ILE A 545 -8.51 25.56 35.91
C ILE A 545 -9.60 26.40 35.25
N ARG A 546 -9.95 27.55 35.82
CA ARG A 546 -10.93 28.48 35.26
C ARG A 546 -10.50 29.07 33.91
N GLN A 547 -9.19 29.25 33.69
CA GLN A 547 -8.65 29.82 32.46
C GLN A 547 -8.39 28.79 31.36
N THR A 548 -7.95 27.58 31.73
CA THR A 548 -7.53 26.54 30.78
C THR A 548 -8.56 25.42 30.59
N GLY A 549 -9.46 25.23 31.55
CA GLY A 549 -10.36 24.09 31.64
C GLY A 549 -9.79 22.92 32.48
N PRO A 550 -10.64 22.17 33.20
CA PRO A 550 -10.27 20.94 33.90
C PRO A 550 -9.58 19.90 33.02
N ASN A 551 -10.05 19.71 31.78
CA ASN A 551 -9.47 18.71 30.88
C ASN A 551 -8.00 19.03 30.56
N ALA A 552 -7.62 20.30 30.44
CA ALA A 552 -6.24 20.70 30.21
C ALA A 552 -5.30 20.20 31.31
N VAL A 553 -5.74 20.20 32.57
CA VAL A 553 -4.93 19.71 33.72
C VAL A 553 -4.58 18.23 33.58
N ARG A 554 -5.48 17.39 33.05
CA ARG A 554 -5.20 15.97 32.76
C ARG A 554 -4.06 15.83 31.75
N TYR A 555 -4.09 16.63 30.69
CA TYR A 555 -3.08 16.55 29.63
C TYR A 555 -1.73 17.09 30.10
N LEU A 556 -1.72 18.13 30.92
CA LEU A 556 -0.51 18.62 31.58
C LEU A 556 0.09 17.53 32.50
N ALA A 557 -0.74 16.83 33.27
CA ALA A 557 -0.30 15.72 34.10
C ALA A 557 0.27 14.55 33.27
N LYS A 558 -0.39 14.14 32.19
CA LYS A 558 0.10 13.12 31.25
C LYS A 558 1.44 13.49 30.61
N GLN A 559 1.73 14.79 30.49
CA GLN A 559 3.00 15.32 29.98
C GLN A 559 4.06 15.54 31.07
N ASN A 560 3.76 15.23 32.34
CA ASN A 560 4.62 15.50 33.49
C ASN A 560 4.95 16.99 33.66
N ILE A 561 4.01 17.88 33.35
CA ILE A 561 4.18 19.31 33.57
C ILE A 561 3.93 19.65 35.04
N GLY A 562 4.77 20.51 35.60
CA GLY A 562 4.68 20.98 36.98
C GLY A 562 5.39 20.06 37.98
N HIS A 563 4.82 19.90 39.17
CA HIS A 563 5.42 19.10 40.24
C HIS A 563 4.90 17.67 40.25
N LEU A 564 5.80 16.70 40.17
CA LEU A 564 5.45 15.28 40.29
C LEU A 564 5.29 14.89 41.76
N ILE A 565 4.14 14.32 42.10
CA ILE A 565 3.89 13.68 43.38
C ILE A 565 3.98 12.18 43.15
N ARG A 566 5.03 11.55 43.70
CA ARG A 566 5.19 10.10 43.69
C ARG A 566 4.33 9.47 44.77
N ASP A 567 3.99 8.19 44.58
CA ASP A 567 3.21 7.40 45.53
C ASP A 567 1.90 8.12 45.96
N ALA A 568 1.24 8.74 44.98
CA ALA A 568 0.19 9.71 45.24
C ALA A 568 -1.17 9.07 45.54
N GLY A 569 -1.34 7.77 45.26
CA GLY A 569 -2.60 7.06 45.45
C GLY A 569 -2.75 5.85 44.55
N TRP A 570 -3.99 5.55 44.17
CA TRP A 570 -4.36 4.31 43.48
C TRP A 570 -5.22 4.60 42.24
N HIS A 571 -5.00 3.83 41.18
CA HIS A 571 -5.87 3.77 40.01
C HIS A 571 -6.55 2.39 39.92
N PHE A 572 -7.82 2.31 40.32
CA PHE A 572 -8.61 1.07 40.39
C PHE A 572 -9.48 0.86 39.14
N SER A 573 -8.85 0.56 38.00
CA SER A 573 -9.59 0.46 36.73
C SER A 573 -10.03 -0.97 36.39
N TRP A 574 -10.95 -1.08 35.43
CA TRP A 574 -11.48 -2.36 34.93
C TRP A 574 -12.01 -3.30 36.02
N MET A 575 -12.54 -2.76 37.11
CA MET A 575 -13.00 -3.53 38.27
C MET A 575 -14.34 -4.24 38.00
N GLY A 576 -14.48 -5.40 38.62
CA GLY A 576 -15.71 -6.19 38.61
C GLY A 576 -15.64 -7.42 37.70
N ASP A 577 -16.79 -7.75 37.12
CA ASP A 577 -16.99 -8.94 36.28
C ASP A 577 -16.85 -8.61 34.78
N VAL A 578 -16.97 -9.65 33.94
CA VAL A 578 -16.89 -9.50 32.49
C VAL A 578 -17.99 -8.59 31.92
N SER A 579 -19.15 -8.54 32.58
CA SER A 579 -20.26 -7.66 32.17
C SER A 579 -19.90 -6.19 32.34
N ARG A 580 -19.31 -5.82 33.50
CA ARG A 580 -18.80 -4.46 33.74
C ARG A 580 -17.62 -4.13 32.82
N PHE A 581 -16.73 -5.09 32.57
CA PHE A 581 -15.65 -4.93 31.59
C PHE A 581 -16.21 -4.58 30.20
N ALA A 582 -17.18 -5.36 29.70
CA ALA A 582 -17.82 -5.13 28.41
C ALA A 582 -18.50 -3.76 28.35
N ALA A 583 -19.23 -3.39 29.42
CA ALA A 583 -19.88 -2.08 29.50
C ALA A 583 -18.87 -0.92 29.41
N LYS A 584 -17.76 -0.99 30.16
CA LYS A 584 -16.70 0.03 30.14
C LYS A 584 -15.99 0.09 28.78
N LEU A 585 -15.66 -1.07 28.20
CA LEU A 585 -15.00 -1.17 26.89
C LEU A 585 -15.81 -0.50 25.78
N ASN A 586 -17.13 -0.66 25.79
CA ASN A 586 -17.99 -0.07 24.77
C ASN A 586 -18.30 1.42 25.02
N ALA A 587 -18.13 1.91 26.26
CA ALA A 587 -18.55 3.25 26.66
C ALA A 587 -17.45 4.33 26.61
N TYR A 588 -16.19 3.97 26.89
CA TYR A 588 -15.09 4.94 27.08
C TYR A 588 -14.46 5.47 25.78
N ALA A 589 -13.55 6.44 25.89
CA ALA A 589 -13.08 7.20 24.74
C ALA A 589 -12.26 6.42 23.68
N HIS A 590 -11.60 5.32 24.06
CA HIS A 590 -10.77 4.51 23.16
C HIS A 590 -11.60 3.51 22.33
N GLN A 591 -12.37 4.03 21.38
CA GLN A 591 -13.24 3.21 20.51
C GLN A 591 -12.45 2.22 19.63
N GLU A 592 -11.19 2.52 19.35
CA GLU A 592 -10.27 1.62 18.66
C GLU A 592 -10.05 0.30 19.42
N HIS A 593 -10.11 0.32 20.76
CA HIS A 593 -9.97 -0.91 21.55
C HIS A 593 -11.23 -1.77 21.44
N ALA A 594 -12.43 -1.18 21.50
CA ALA A 594 -13.67 -1.91 21.32
C ALA A 594 -13.73 -2.60 19.94
N GLN A 595 -13.29 -1.91 18.89
CA GLN A 595 -13.19 -2.45 17.53
C GLN A 595 -12.22 -3.63 17.40
N SER A 596 -11.26 -3.75 18.32
CA SER A 596 -10.24 -4.80 18.32
C SER A 596 -10.62 -6.02 19.17
N PHE A 597 -11.78 -6.00 19.83
CA PHE A 597 -12.25 -7.05 20.73
C PHE A 597 -13.39 -7.86 20.10
N GLY A 598 -13.14 -9.14 19.81
CA GLY A 598 -14.17 -10.10 19.38
C GLY A 598 -14.68 -11.00 20.50
N GLU A 599 -15.59 -11.92 20.17
CA GLU A 599 -16.16 -12.91 21.12
C GLU A 599 -15.08 -13.77 21.78
N GLY A 600 -14.05 -14.18 21.04
CA GLY A 600 -12.92 -14.94 21.58
C GLY A 600 -12.16 -14.17 22.66
N ASN A 601 -11.81 -12.90 22.40
CA ASN A 601 -11.12 -12.05 23.38
C ASN A 601 -11.96 -11.87 24.66
N MET A 602 -13.29 -11.75 24.53
CA MET A 602 -14.19 -11.62 25.67
C MET A 602 -14.22 -12.89 26.54
N ALA A 603 -14.23 -14.08 25.90
CA ALA A 603 -14.16 -15.35 26.61
C ALA A 603 -12.84 -15.52 27.38
N ASP A 604 -11.73 -15.08 26.78
CA ASP A 604 -10.42 -15.13 27.44
C ASP A 604 -10.36 -14.19 28.66
N VAL A 605 -10.95 -12.99 28.57
CA VAL A 605 -11.06 -12.07 29.72
C VAL A 605 -11.92 -12.67 30.82
N ALA A 606 -13.05 -13.30 30.49
CA ALA A 606 -13.89 -14.00 31.47
C ALA A 606 -13.11 -15.10 32.20
N SER A 607 -12.40 -15.95 31.45
CA SER A 607 -11.55 -17.01 31.99
C SER A 607 -10.49 -16.46 32.95
N PHE A 608 -9.85 -15.34 32.59
CA PHE A 608 -8.90 -14.66 33.47
C PHE A 608 -9.54 -14.15 34.76
N LEU A 609 -10.74 -13.56 34.68
CA LEU A 609 -11.44 -13.03 35.87
C LEU A 609 -11.84 -14.15 36.84
N ASP A 610 -12.21 -15.32 36.33
CA ASP A 610 -12.61 -16.48 37.14
C ASP A 610 -11.39 -17.24 37.70
N GLY A 611 -10.42 -17.52 36.83
CA GLY A 611 -9.31 -18.43 37.09
C GLY A 611 -8.00 -17.76 37.52
N GLY A 612 -7.81 -16.47 37.22
CA GLY A 612 -6.53 -15.77 37.22
C GLY A 612 -5.51 -16.37 36.23
N GLY A 613 -4.28 -15.85 36.22
CA GLY A 613 -3.22 -16.35 35.35
C GLY A 613 -2.74 -15.27 34.38
N THR A 614 -2.42 -15.65 33.14
CA THR A 614 -1.93 -14.68 32.15
C THR A 614 -3.08 -13.86 31.59
N LEU A 615 -2.93 -12.55 31.59
CA LEU A 615 -3.90 -11.63 31.01
C LEU A 615 -3.91 -11.78 29.46
N PRO A 616 -5.07 -11.90 28.81
CA PRO A 616 -5.13 -12.22 27.39
C PRO A 616 -4.66 -11.07 26.50
N GLU A 617 -4.13 -11.41 25.32
CA GLU A 617 -3.60 -10.43 24.40
C GLU A 617 -4.68 -9.41 23.98
N GLY A 618 -4.29 -8.13 23.95
CA GLY A 618 -5.20 -7.01 23.68
C GLY A 618 -5.93 -6.46 24.91
N ALA A 619 -6.03 -7.22 26.01
CA ALA A 619 -6.70 -6.74 27.21
C ALA A 619 -5.96 -5.55 27.86
N PRO A 620 -6.67 -4.61 28.48
CA PRO A 620 -6.08 -3.52 29.25
C PRO A 620 -5.04 -4.03 30.26
N GLY A 621 -3.77 -3.72 30.01
CA GLY A 621 -2.66 -4.18 30.85
C GLY A 621 -1.95 -5.44 30.37
N ALA A 622 -2.38 -6.10 29.28
CA ALA A 622 -1.81 -7.37 28.80
C ALA A 622 -0.30 -7.32 28.50
N ARG A 623 0.22 -6.12 28.19
CA ARG A 623 1.65 -5.89 27.94
C ARG A 623 2.46 -5.63 29.22
N GLY A 624 1.81 -5.53 30.38
CA GLY A 624 2.43 -5.32 31.68
C GLY A 624 2.25 -6.55 32.56
N GLY A 625 3.30 -6.95 33.27
CA GLY A 625 3.17 -7.93 34.34
C GLY A 625 2.36 -7.35 35.49
N TYR A 626 1.63 -8.21 36.20
CA TYR A 626 0.99 -7.86 37.47
C TYR A 626 1.47 -8.78 38.58
N GLU A 627 1.42 -8.28 39.80
CA GLU A 627 1.66 -9.03 41.02
C GLU A 627 0.47 -8.92 41.97
N VAL A 628 0.30 -9.94 42.81
CA VAL A 628 -0.70 -9.93 43.87
C VAL A 628 -0.07 -9.33 45.12
N VAL A 629 -0.57 -8.18 45.55
CA VAL A 629 0.00 -7.42 46.69
C VAL A 629 -0.89 -7.49 47.92
N PRO A 630 -0.33 -7.32 49.14
CA PRO A 630 -1.11 -7.07 50.34
C PRO A 630 -1.96 -5.81 50.21
N LEU A 631 -3.05 -5.74 50.98
CA LEU A 631 -4.01 -4.62 50.98
C LEU A 631 -3.75 -3.62 52.13
N ASP A 632 -2.61 -3.71 52.81
CA ASP A 632 -2.25 -2.91 53.98
C ASP A 632 -2.11 -1.41 53.68
N ARG A 633 -1.77 -1.08 52.43
CA ARG A 633 -1.64 0.29 51.90
C ARG A 633 -2.84 0.74 51.06
N HIS A 634 -4.01 0.08 51.15
CA HIS A 634 -5.24 0.47 50.43
C HIS A 634 -6.10 1.46 51.22
N PRO A 635 -7.08 2.13 50.58
CA PRO A 635 -8.00 3.03 51.27
C PRO A 635 -8.62 2.39 52.50
N ARG A 636 -8.86 3.19 53.54
CA ARG A 636 -9.30 2.68 54.84
C ARG A 636 -10.58 1.84 54.75
N LEU A 637 -11.55 2.25 53.94
CA LEU A 637 -12.80 1.51 53.75
C LEU A 637 -12.56 0.09 53.23
N VAL A 638 -11.58 -0.10 52.34
CA VAL A 638 -11.21 -1.42 51.81
C VAL A 638 -10.58 -2.28 52.91
N ARG A 639 -9.63 -1.72 53.66
CA ARG A 639 -8.92 -2.42 54.74
C ARG A 639 -9.83 -2.85 55.87
N ASP A 640 -10.79 -2.01 56.22
CA ASP A 640 -11.73 -2.27 57.31
C ASP A 640 -12.87 -3.24 56.89
N ASN A 641 -13.01 -3.54 55.59
CA ASN A 641 -14.12 -4.34 55.04
C ASN A 641 -13.66 -5.41 54.03
N LEU A 642 -12.53 -6.09 54.30
CA LEU A 642 -11.97 -7.08 53.37
C LEU A 642 -12.96 -8.16 52.94
N ASP A 643 -13.77 -8.67 53.87
CA ASP A 643 -14.71 -9.76 53.58
C ASP A 643 -15.79 -9.33 52.60
N ARG A 644 -16.33 -8.11 52.75
CA ARG A 644 -17.26 -7.50 51.79
C ARG A 644 -16.68 -7.48 50.38
N PHE A 645 -15.44 -7.03 50.23
CA PHE A 645 -14.81 -6.91 48.90
C PHE A 645 -14.40 -8.27 48.32
N ARG A 646 -14.11 -9.28 49.15
CA ARG A 646 -13.93 -10.68 48.72
C ARG A 646 -15.23 -11.29 48.23
N GLU A 647 -16.32 -11.13 48.97
CA GLU A 647 -17.65 -11.64 48.61
C GLU A 647 -18.14 -11.09 47.27
N THR A 648 -17.81 -9.84 46.96
CA THR A 648 -18.17 -9.21 45.68
C THR A 648 -17.18 -9.52 44.54
N GLY A 649 -16.11 -10.28 44.79
CA GLY A 649 -15.12 -10.65 43.77
C GLY A 649 -14.10 -9.56 43.41
N TRP A 650 -13.96 -8.51 44.24
CA TRP A 650 -13.01 -7.41 44.01
C TRP A 650 -11.62 -7.72 44.54
N ILE A 651 -11.52 -8.65 45.48
CA ILE A 651 -10.29 -9.19 46.05
C ILE A 651 -10.31 -10.69 45.81
N ARG A 652 -9.18 -11.25 45.38
CA ARG A 652 -8.97 -12.70 45.33
C ARG A 652 -8.07 -13.16 46.46
#